data_AF-A0A8E0UX93-F1
#
_entry.id   AF-A0A8E0UX93-F1
#
_cell.length_a   1.000
_cell.length_b   1.000
_cell.length_c   1.000
_cell.angle_alpha   90.00
_cell.angle_beta   90.00
_cell.angle_gamma   90.00
#
_symmetry.space_group_name_H-M   'P 1'
#
loop_
_entity.id
_entity.type
_entity.pdbx_description
1 polymer ?
#
loop_
_entity_poly.entity_id
_entity_poly.type
_entity_poly.pdbx_seq_one_letter_code
_entity_poly.pdbx_strand_id
1 'polypeptide(L)'
;MDPDNKEVVCGPLLNYRHMEEDRWNGSILVVTKQKGGIPRSGPTLLLRRCLVEDDASRADAYTPVKGSLLYSDYRCSFWRFDISVTMETMESRWEYTIAEVDFQHRVRGLTHSFVVPSCNESMRVMFYSCNGWCDGAEEGEWNHLSLWKDVLRRHDEAPFHVMIGGGDQIYNDEIYQSGPLLEWTKIEDPRERLRYQCSRELQQACDDWYLSNYIRWYNTEPFASALCQIPSLSIWDDHDIIDGFGSYARETMECPVFQTIGALAHKYYMLFQHHLPPTKWNSHIHDPYIADPRPEPQYVLGMKPGPYIAAHSHSIFTRLGARMAFLGVDARTERTRERTNYLETYERLFSRVHEGLDAAARSDRPIRHLILLFGIPLAYPPLTWLETAFEGSVGRSVQNLSQKLAIAENAINRFDGAIEILDDLNDHYTSKSHQDERRYLIERIQSICATHSVRATILSGDVHLAAVGRFFTKHKGHIPEIEADFRFMTNIISSAIVNQPPPEAVAKLISQADKIRELNAETEETFFRIFREDSSKRGPKGTAVAMPRRNFTIITENSPNNRGRDTHGFKLSLRQFLAKHGHRPLHLAEANAGRRHIAASEQHGKGNDGSLDVCICVEIDHRDTWGKTEGYGFTIPVLDYHGPAAQ
;
A
#
# COMPACT_ATOMS: atom_id res chain seq x y z
N MET A 1 -26.91 -28.21 -2.33
CA MET A 1 -26.94 -26.89 -2.97
C MET A 1 -28.39 -26.61 -3.26
N ASP A 2 -28.91 -25.56 -2.66
CA ASP A 2 -30.25 -25.08 -2.97
C ASP A 2 -30.21 -24.52 -4.40
N PRO A 3 -31.06 -24.97 -5.33
CA PRO A 3 -31.05 -24.46 -6.71
C PRO A 3 -31.24 -22.94 -6.82
N ASP A 4 -31.79 -22.29 -5.78
CA ASP A 4 -31.99 -20.84 -5.72
C ASP A 4 -30.74 -20.08 -5.19
N ASN A 5 -29.76 -20.78 -4.61
CA ASN A 5 -28.52 -20.16 -4.12
C ASN A 5 -27.66 -19.61 -5.27
N LYS A 6 -27.06 -18.45 -5.02
CA LYS A 6 -26.10 -17.83 -5.94
C LYS A 6 -24.72 -18.43 -5.73
N GLU A 7 -24.08 -18.86 -6.81
CA GLU A 7 -22.72 -19.39 -6.77
C GLU A 7 -21.72 -18.23 -6.61
N VAL A 8 -21.00 -18.18 -5.49
CA VAL A 8 -19.95 -17.18 -5.24
C VAL A 8 -18.65 -17.64 -5.88
N VAL A 9 -18.13 -16.80 -6.78
CA VAL A 9 -16.87 -17.02 -7.49
C VAL A 9 -15.71 -16.24 -6.87
N CYS A 10 -15.95 -15.19 -6.07
CA CYS A 10 -14.90 -14.47 -5.33
C CYS A 10 -15.45 -13.78 -4.09
N GLY A 11 -14.60 -13.63 -3.06
CA GLY A 11 -14.92 -13.02 -1.78
C GLY A 11 -15.34 -14.05 -0.71
N PRO A 12 -15.70 -13.59 0.50
CA PRO A 12 -15.95 -12.19 0.87
C PRO A 12 -14.67 -11.36 0.97
N LEU A 13 -14.71 -10.10 0.50
CA LEU A 13 -13.61 -9.14 0.62
C LEU A 13 -14.04 -8.02 1.56
N LEU A 14 -13.30 -7.76 2.64
CA LEU A 14 -13.60 -6.74 3.65
C LEU A 14 -12.77 -5.48 3.40
N ASN A 15 -13.43 -4.32 3.41
CA ASN A 15 -12.81 -3.02 3.14
C ASN A 15 -13.21 -1.99 4.19
N TYR A 16 -12.23 -1.25 4.70
CA TYR A 16 -12.47 -0.12 5.60
C TYR A 16 -12.76 1.14 4.78
N ARG A 17 -13.80 1.89 5.16
CA ARG A 17 -14.21 3.12 4.46
C ARG A 17 -13.75 4.35 5.22
N HIS A 18 -14.36 4.56 6.38
CA HIS A 18 -14.08 5.72 7.22
C HIS A 18 -14.63 5.55 8.63
N MET A 19 -14.26 6.50 9.48
CA MET A 19 -14.89 6.73 10.77
C MET A 19 -15.63 8.06 10.74
N GLU A 20 -16.81 8.07 11.35
CA GLU A 20 -17.60 9.27 11.60
C GLU A 20 -17.99 9.26 13.08
N GLU A 21 -17.42 10.18 13.86
CA GLU A 21 -17.54 10.19 15.33
C GLU A 21 -17.16 8.83 15.93
N ASP A 22 -18.11 8.14 16.57
CA ASP A 22 -17.94 6.81 17.16
C ASP A 22 -18.50 5.69 16.28
N ARG A 23 -18.71 5.95 14.99
CA ARG A 23 -19.12 4.94 14.01
C ARG A 23 -17.95 4.50 13.17
N TRP A 24 -17.77 3.18 13.10
CA TRP A 24 -16.88 2.54 12.14
C TRP A 24 -17.69 2.13 10.90
N ASN A 25 -17.28 2.60 9.72
CA ASN A 25 -17.92 2.30 8.45
C ASN A 25 -16.99 1.44 7.58
N GLY A 26 -17.53 0.30 7.13
CA GLY A 26 -16.86 -0.69 6.31
C GLY A 26 -17.76 -1.19 5.20
N SER A 27 -17.22 -2.06 4.35
CA SER A 27 -18.03 -2.80 3.38
C SER A 27 -17.49 -4.19 3.13
N ILE A 28 -18.37 -5.11 2.74
CA ILE A 28 -18.01 -6.44 2.27
C ILE A 28 -18.47 -6.61 0.83
N LEU A 29 -17.61 -7.18 -0.02
CA LEU A 29 -17.92 -7.50 -1.41
C LEU A 29 -17.95 -9.01 -1.63
N VAL A 30 -18.94 -9.48 -2.40
CA VAL A 30 -18.93 -10.81 -3.03
C VAL A 30 -19.23 -10.72 -4.51
N VAL A 31 -18.61 -11.61 -5.27
CA VAL A 31 -18.85 -11.76 -6.70
C VAL A 31 -19.58 -13.07 -6.94
N THR A 32 -20.77 -13.02 -7.52
CA THR A 32 -21.57 -14.20 -7.85
C THR A 32 -21.57 -14.46 -9.35
N LYS A 33 -21.52 -15.72 -9.76
CA LYS A 33 -21.70 -16.11 -11.16
C LYS A 33 -23.09 -15.70 -11.64
N GLN A 34 -23.17 -15.14 -12.85
CA GLN A 34 -24.44 -14.74 -13.42
C GLN A 34 -25.19 -15.94 -14.01
N LYS A 35 -26.51 -16.00 -13.75
CA LYS A 35 -27.42 -16.99 -14.36
C LYS A 35 -28.61 -16.24 -14.99
N GLY A 36 -28.51 -15.92 -16.28
CA GLY A 36 -29.57 -15.23 -17.02
C GLY A 36 -29.45 -13.70 -16.99
N GLY A 37 -30.58 -13.00 -16.88
CA GLY A 37 -30.63 -11.53 -16.89
C GLY A 37 -30.20 -10.86 -15.59
N ILE A 38 -30.16 -9.52 -15.57
CA ILE A 38 -29.76 -8.72 -14.40
C ILE A 38 -30.51 -9.19 -13.14
N PRO A 39 -29.81 -9.48 -12.02
CA PRO A 39 -30.46 -10.08 -10.85
C PRO A 39 -31.45 -9.11 -10.21
N ARG A 40 -32.63 -9.61 -9.83
CA ARG A 40 -33.67 -8.81 -9.13
C ARG A 40 -33.52 -8.81 -7.60
N SER A 41 -32.85 -9.83 -7.05
CA SER A 41 -32.56 -9.96 -5.63
C SER A 41 -31.09 -10.34 -5.41
N GLY A 42 -30.48 -9.75 -4.40
CA GLY A 42 -29.12 -10.04 -3.97
C GLY A 42 -29.08 -10.92 -2.73
N PRO A 43 -27.90 -11.48 -2.42
CA PRO A 43 -27.67 -12.17 -1.15
C PRO A 43 -27.84 -11.23 0.05
N THR A 44 -27.97 -11.81 1.25
CA THR A 44 -28.08 -11.09 2.52
C THR A 44 -26.91 -11.45 3.43
N LEU A 45 -26.25 -10.44 3.99
CA LEU A 45 -25.23 -10.63 5.02
C LEU A 45 -25.88 -10.60 6.40
N LEU A 46 -25.52 -11.53 7.27
CA LEU A 46 -25.96 -11.60 8.65
C LEU A 46 -24.80 -11.16 9.54
N LEU A 47 -24.93 -10.01 10.21
CA LEU A 47 -23.89 -9.40 11.05
C LEU A 47 -24.28 -9.47 12.53
N ARG A 48 -23.34 -9.77 13.42
CA ARG A 48 -23.53 -9.63 14.87
C ARG A 48 -22.21 -9.28 15.57
N ARG A 49 -22.31 -8.74 16.77
CA ARG A 49 -21.17 -8.56 17.68
C ARG A 49 -20.93 -9.85 18.48
N CYS A 50 -19.68 -10.23 18.67
CA CYS A 50 -19.29 -11.32 19.56
C CYS A 50 -19.32 -10.82 21.01
N LEU A 51 -19.91 -11.60 21.91
CA LEU A 51 -19.79 -11.34 23.35
C LEU A 51 -18.56 -12.05 23.92
N VAL A 52 -17.97 -11.47 24.96
CA VAL A 52 -16.91 -12.11 25.76
C VAL A 52 -17.52 -13.33 26.47
N GLU A 53 -16.74 -14.41 26.61
CA GLU A 53 -17.17 -15.77 27.01
C GLU A 53 -18.06 -15.86 28.27
N ASP A 54 -18.03 -14.87 29.17
CA ASP A 54 -18.85 -14.83 30.39
C ASP A 54 -20.33 -14.43 30.19
N ASP A 55 -20.75 -13.99 28.98
CA ASP A 55 -22.13 -13.54 28.72
C ASP A 55 -22.82 -14.27 27.55
N ALA A 56 -22.51 -15.56 27.35
CA ALA A 56 -23.07 -16.40 26.30
C ALA A 56 -24.63 -16.50 26.31
N SER A 57 -25.28 -16.04 27.39
CA SER A 57 -26.74 -15.99 27.51
C SER A 57 -27.40 -14.80 26.79
N ARG A 58 -26.62 -13.87 26.22
CA ARG A 58 -27.09 -12.59 25.66
C ARG A 58 -26.64 -12.28 24.23
N ALA A 59 -26.17 -13.27 23.45
CA ALA A 59 -25.64 -13.02 22.11
C ALA A 59 -26.56 -12.11 21.28
N ASP A 60 -25.99 -11.01 20.76
CA ASP A 60 -26.74 -10.05 19.94
C ASP A 60 -27.38 -10.79 18.75
N ALA A 61 -28.65 -10.48 18.47
CA ALA A 61 -29.34 -11.07 17.33
C ALA A 61 -28.66 -10.64 16.03
N TYR A 62 -28.63 -11.54 15.04
CA TYR A 62 -28.10 -11.21 13.72
C TYR A 62 -28.91 -10.07 13.10
N THR A 63 -28.21 -9.03 12.68
CA THR A 63 -28.74 -7.93 11.90
C THR A 63 -28.55 -8.23 10.41
N PRO A 64 -29.63 -8.34 9.62
CA PRO A 64 -29.53 -8.57 8.19
C PRO A 64 -29.14 -7.29 7.45
N VAL A 65 -28.13 -7.38 6.58
CA VAL A 65 -27.65 -6.32 5.69
C VAL A 65 -27.86 -6.77 4.26
N LYS A 66 -28.68 -6.03 3.50
CA LYS A 66 -28.99 -6.37 2.11
C LYS A 66 -27.82 -6.05 1.19
N GLY A 67 -27.50 -6.97 0.28
CA GLY A 67 -26.52 -6.74 -0.77
C GLY A 67 -27.02 -5.73 -1.80
N SER A 68 -26.18 -4.75 -2.11
CA SER A 68 -26.43 -3.77 -3.17
C SER A 68 -25.61 -4.10 -4.41
N LEU A 69 -26.25 -4.13 -5.58
CA LEU A 69 -25.60 -4.47 -6.83
C LEU A 69 -24.77 -3.27 -7.31
N LEU A 70 -23.46 -3.48 -7.52
CA LEU A 70 -22.55 -2.44 -8.06
C LEU A 70 -22.39 -2.56 -9.57
N TYR A 71 -22.24 -3.79 -10.06
CA TYR A 71 -22.01 -4.11 -11.45
C TYR A 71 -22.56 -5.50 -11.76
N SER A 72 -23.14 -5.69 -12.95
CA SER A 72 -23.52 -7.01 -13.45
C SER A 72 -23.42 -7.08 -14.97
N ASP A 73 -22.79 -8.14 -15.46
CA ASP A 73 -22.80 -8.51 -16.87
C ASP A 73 -23.17 -9.99 -17.03
N TYR A 74 -23.01 -10.52 -18.25
CA TYR A 74 -23.34 -11.91 -18.57
C TYR A 74 -22.47 -12.95 -17.82
N ARG A 75 -21.34 -12.54 -17.22
CA ARG A 75 -20.39 -13.42 -16.52
C ARG A 75 -20.69 -13.43 -15.02
N CYS A 76 -20.82 -12.26 -14.41
CA CYS A 76 -20.87 -12.12 -12.96
C CYS A 76 -21.63 -10.89 -12.47
N SER A 77 -21.91 -10.88 -11.17
CA SER A 77 -22.57 -9.78 -10.45
C SER A 77 -21.82 -9.47 -9.16
N PHE A 78 -21.55 -8.18 -8.92
CA PHE A 78 -20.81 -7.66 -7.78
C PHE A 78 -21.77 -7.09 -6.73
N TRP A 79 -21.78 -7.68 -5.55
CA TRP A 79 -22.66 -7.33 -4.45
C TRP A 79 -21.88 -6.75 -3.29
N ARG A 80 -22.20 -5.52 -2.91
CA ARG A 80 -21.63 -4.84 -1.76
C ARG A 80 -22.61 -4.77 -0.60
N PHE A 81 -22.15 -5.11 0.59
CA PHE A 81 -22.83 -4.95 1.87
C PHE A 81 -22.20 -3.79 2.62
N ASP A 82 -22.98 -2.78 2.95
CA ASP A 82 -22.52 -1.64 3.74
C ASP A 82 -22.62 -1.96 5.24
N ILE A 83 -21.50 -1.86 5.95
CA ILE A 83 -21.41 -2.11 7.39
C ILE A 83 -21.21 -0.78 8.09
N SER A 84 -22.03 -0.53 9.11
CA SER A 84 -21.86 0.61 10.00
C SER A 84 -22.16 0.18 11.42
N VAL A 85 -21.13 0.18 12.27
CA VAL A 85 -21.22 -0.29 13.66
C VAL A 85 -20.70 0.75 14.63
N THR A 86 -21.27 0.78 15.82
CA THR A 86 -20.83 1.66 16.90
C THR A 86 -19.54 1.10 17.52
N MET A 87 -18.56 1.98 17.68
CA MET A 87 -17.31 1.68 18.37
C MET A 87 -17.53 1.74 19.88
N GLU A 88 -17.07 0.70 20.58
CA GLU A 88 -17.24 0.58 22.02
C GLU A 88 -16.06 1.20 22.77
N THR A 89 -16.17 1.31 24.09
CA THR A 89 -15.04 1.76 24.93
C THR A 89 -13.91 0.73 24.99
N MET A 90 -14.22 -0.53 24.64
CA MET A 90 -13.27 -1.63 24.49
C MET A 90 -13.23 -2.09 23.04
N GLU A 91 -12.15 -2.73 22.64
CA GLU A 91 -12.06 -3.40 21.35
C GLU A 91 -13.17 -4.46 21.21
N SER A 92 -13.82 -4.51 20.04
CA SER A 92 -14.98 -5.38 19.81
C SER A 92 -14.78 -6.25 18.57
N ARG A 93 -15.16 -7.53 18.67
CA ARG A 93 -15.15 -8.48 17.55
C ARG A 93 -16.55 -8.60 16.97
N TRP A 94 -16.63 -8.62 15.64
CA TRP A 94 -17.86 -8.74 14.88
C TRP A 94 -17.77 -9.95 13.97
N GLU A 95 -18.84 -10.73 13.92
CA GLU A 95 -18.98 -11.93 13.10
C GLU A 95 -19.98 -11.69 11.97
N TYR A 96 -19.68 -12.25 10.80
CA TYR A 96 -20.58 -12.24 9.67
C TYR A 96 -20.62 -13.56 8.90
N THR A 97 -21.77 -13.80 8.28
CA THR A 97 -21.95 -14.85 7.27
C THR A 97 -22.85 -14.34 6.15
N ILE A 98 -22.78 -14.95 4.97
CA ILE A 98 -23.58 -14.55 3.81
C ILE A 98 -24.56 -15.67 3.53
N ALA A 99 -25.85 -15.37 3.60
CA ALA A 99 -26.94 -16.28 3.30
C ALA A 99 -27.27 -16.26 1.80
N GLU A 100 -28.03 -17.27 1.34
CA GLU A 100 -28.52 -17.39 -0.04
C GLU A 100 -27.41 -17.55 -1.10
N VAL A 101 -26.27 -18.10 -0.67
CA VAL A 101 -25.09 -18.31 -1.52
C VAL A 101 -24.47 -19.70 -1.30
N ASP A 102 -23.86 -20.21 -2.36
CA ASP A 102 -22.99 -21.38 -2.33
C ASP A 102 -21.57 -20.95 -2.74
N PHE A 103 -20.60 -21.09 -1.86
CA PHE A 103 -19.20 -20.77 -2.17
C PHE A 103 -18.52 -21.94 -2.89
N GLN A 104 -17.78 -21.64 -3.96
CA GLN A 104 -16.94 -22.64 -4.64
C GLN A 104 -15.92 -23.28 -3.68
N HIS A 105 -15.36 -22.48 -2.76
CA HIS A 105 -14.47 -22.94 -1.71
C HIS A 105 -15.18 -22.98 -0.35
N ARG A 106 -15.37 -24.17 0.23
CA ARG A 106 -16.17 -24.35 1.47
C ARG A 106 -15.70 -23.50 2.66
N VAL A 107 -14.40 -23.25 2.79
CA VAL A 107 -13.83 -22.44 3.89
C VAL A 107 -14.32 -20.99 3.81
N ARG A 108 -14.64 -20.47 2.61
CA ARG A 108 -15.19 -19.13 2.41
C ARG A 108 -16.64 -18.98 2.87
N GLY A 109 -17.41 -20.07 2.87
CA GLY A 109 -18.78 -20.09 3.36
C GLY A 109 -18.93 -20.20 4.87
N LEU A 110 -17.80 -20.26 5.60
CA LEU A 110 -17.81 -20.26 7.06
C LEU A 110 -18.15 -18.87 7.61
N THR A 111 -18.44 -18.81 8.90
CA THR A 111 -18.56 -17.54 9.62
C THR A 111 -17.16 -16.93 9.74
N HIS A 112 -17.03 -15.68 9.33
CA HIS A 112 -15.80 -14.90 9.45
C HIS A 112 -15.97 -13.86 10.55
N SER A 113 -14.86 -13.30 11.03
CA SER A 113 -14.88 -12.22 11.99
C SER A 113 -13.84 -11.15 11.69
N PHE A 114 -14.13 -9.93 12.11
CA PHE A 114 -13.21 -8.80 12.06
C PHE A 114 -13.27 -8.03 13.39
N VAL A 115 -12.28 -7.17 13.62
CA VAL A 115 -12.13 -6.46 14.89
C VAL A 115 -12.21 -4.95 14.66
N VAL A 116 -13.06 -4.29 15.45
CA VAL A 116 -13.24 -2.84 15.46
C VAL A 116 -12.54 -2.29 16.71
N PRO A 117 -11.68 -1.26 16.57
CA PRO A 117 -10.95 -0.71 17.71
C PRO A 117 -11.91 -0.03 18.70
N SER A 118 -11.42 0.21 19.92
CA SER A 118 -12.11 1.10 20.87
C SER A 118 -12.22 2.52 20.29
N CYS A 119 -13.30 3.24 20.63
CA CYS A 119 -13.49 4.65 20.26
C CYS A 119 -12.38 5.58 20.76
N ASN A 120 -11.64 5.14 21.79
CA ASN A 120 -10.54 5.88 22.42
C ASN A 120 -9.15 5.42 21.95
N GLU A 121 -9.06 4.44 21.05
CA GLU A 121 -7.80 3.87 20.59
C GLU A 121 -7.55 4.12 19.12
N SER A 122 -6.26 4.22 18.75
CA SER A 122 -5.86 4.22 17.35
C SER A 122 -5.79 2.80 16.79
N MET A 123 -5.92 2.67 15.48
CA MET A 123 -5.88 1.36 14.81
C MET A 123 -4.50 0.70 14.90
N ARG A 124 -4.49 -0.64 14.91
CA ARG A 124 -3.29 -1.46 14.71
C ARG A 124 -3.23 -1.75 13.22
N VAL A 125 -2.19 -1.26 12.58
CA VAL A 125 -2.05 -1.24 11.13
C VAL A 125 -1.07 -2.31 10.70
N MET A 126 -1.47 -3.13 9.72
CA MET A 126 -0.56 -3.94 8.93
C MET A 126 -0.35 -3.25 7.57
N PHE A 127 0.88 -3.15 7.09
CA PHE A 127 1.23 -2.52 5.82
C PHE A 127 2.02 -3.48 4.93
N TYR A 128 1.68 -3.54 3.65
CA TYR A 128 2.34 -4.37 2.63
C TYR A 128 2.30 -3.72 1.24
N SER A 129 3.15 -4.19 0.33
CA SER A 129 3.10 -3.87 -1.11
C SER A 129 3.57 -5.08 -1.94
N CYS A 130 3.39 -5.02 -3.27
CA CYS A 130 3.95 -5.99 -4.21
C CYS A 130 3.51 -7.43 -3.87
N ASN A 131 2.19 -7.58 -3.82
CA ASN A 131 1.48 -8.82 -3.53
C ASN A 131 1.13 -9.54 -4.84
N GLY A 132 2.15 -9.90 -5.60
CA GLY A 132 2.05 -10.77 -6.77
C GLY A 132 3.44 -11.12 -7.25
N TRP A 133 3.55 -11.60 -8.48
CA TRP A 133 4.77 -12.21 -8.97
C TRP A 133 5.03 -11.79 -10.42
N CYS A 134 6.29 -11.47 -10.75
CA CYS A 134 6.71 -11.21 -12.12
C CYS A 134 7.19 -12.50 -12.80
N ASP A 135 6.95 -12.60 -14.11
CA ASP A 135 7.26 -13.73 -15.02
C ASP A 135 8.44 -14.65 -14.64
N GLY A 136 8.25 -15.96 -14.77
CA GLY A 136 9.32 -16.93 -14.96
C GLY A 136 9.96 -17.60 -13.73
N ALA A 137 9.53 -17.31 -12.50
CA ALA A 137 10.04 -18.03 -11.32
C ALA A 137 9.19 -19.26 -10.91
N GLU A 138 8.58 -19.92 -11.90
CA GLU A 138 7.78 -21.15 -11.70
C GLU A 138 8.60 -22.42 -11.39
N GLU A 139 9.86 -22.30 -10.97
CA GLU A 139 10.68 -23.46 -10.59
C GLU A 139 10.81 -23.66 -9.07
N GLY A 140 9.71 -23.46 -8.33
CA GLY A 140 9.52 -24.01 -6.97
C GLY A 140 10.50 -23.53 -5.90
N GLU A 141 11.30 -22.48 -6.15
CA GLU A 141 12.29 -21.99 -5.18
C GLU A 141 11.67 -21.19 -4.04
N TRP A 142 10.50 -20.57 -4.24
CA TRP A 142 9.86 -19.64 -3.29
C TRP A 142 8.51 -20.12 -2.80
N ASN A 143 8.24 -19.99 -1.49
CA ASN A 143 6.89 -20.19 -0.97
C ASN A 143 6.08 -18.89 -1.13
N HIS A 144 5.48 -18.72 -2.31
CA HIS A 144 4.91 -17.44 -2.79
C HIS A 144 4.06 -16.68 -1.76
N LEU A 145 3.10 -17.33 -1.09
CA LEU A 145 2.20 -16.67 -0.12
C LEU A 145 2.48 -17.04 1.35
N SER A 146 3.68 -17.51 1.68
CA SER A 146 4.01 -17.97 3.04
C SER A 146 3.96 -16.86 4.10
N LEU A 147 4.35 -15.63 3.78
CA LEU A 147 4.34 -14.50 4.73
C LEU A 147 2.92 -14.13 5.19
N TRP A 148 1.91 -14.32 4.35
CA TRP A 148 0.51 -14.14 4.75
C TRP A 148 0.08 -15.11 5.86
N LYS A 149 0.74 -16.27 6.00
CA LYS A 149 0.51 -17.14 7.18
C LYS A 149 1.00 -16.48 8.46
N ASP A 150 2.07 -15.70 8.39
CA ASP A 150 2.62 -14.97 9.53
C ASP A 150 1.78 -13.74 9.87
N VAL A 151 1.24 -13.07 8.85
CA VAL A 151 0.22 -12.03 9.02
C VAL A 151 -0.98 -12.58 9.79
N LEU A 152 -1.52 -13.73 9.37
CA LEU A 152 -2.67 -14.36 10.03
C LEU A 152 -2.35 -14.81 11.46
N ARG A 153 -1.16 -15.36 11.73
CA ARG A 153 -0.74 -15.71 13.10
C ARG A 153 -0.67 -14.47 14.00
N ARG A 154 -0.07 -13.39 13.52
CA ARG A 154 -0.01 -12.14 14.30
C ARG A 154 -1.37 -11.49 14.49
N HIS A 155 -2.26 -11.60 13.50
CA HIS A 155 -3.65 -11.15 13.64
C HIS A 155 -4.41 -11.95 14.71
N ASP A 156 -4.13 -13.25 14.86
CA ASP A 156 -4.71 -14.09 15.91
C ASP A 156 -4.18 -13.71 17.32
N GLU A 157 -2.88 -13.39 17.42
CA GLU A 157 -2.25 -12.94 18.68
C GLU A 157 -2.69 -11.53 19.11
N ALA A 158 -2.73 -10.59 18.16
CA ALA A 158 -3.09 -9.19 18.37
C ALA A 158 -3.79 -8.65 17.11
N PRO A 159 -5.13 -8.57 17.09
CA PRO A 159 -5.89 -8.28 15.87
C PRO A 159 -5.47 -6.98 15.19
N PHE A 160 -5.09 -7.05 13.91
CA PHE A 160 -5.01 -5.87 13.07
C PHE A 160 -6.42 -5.30 12.83
N HIS A 161 -6.54 -3.98 12.95
CA HIS A 161 -7.79 -3.25 12.71
C HIS A 161 -7.94 -2.86 11.23
N VAL A 162 -6.82 -2.74 10.52
CA VAL A 162 -6.77 -2.40 9.10
C VAL A 162 -5.48 -2.94 8.49
N MET A 163 -5.55 -3.38 7.23
CA MET A 163 -4.38 -3.61 6.39
C MET A 163 -4.32 -2.58 5.27
N ILE A 164 -3.15 -1.97 5.09
CA ILE A 164 -2.89 -0.96 4.09
C ILE A 164 -2.09 -1.60 2.95
N GLY A 165 -2.66 -1.59 1.74
CA GLY A 165 -2.01 -2.04 0.51
C GLY A 165 -1.35 -0.85 -0.20
N GLY A 166 -0.03 -0.91 -0.37
CA GLY A 166 0.76 0.21 -0.87
C GLY A 166 0.79 0.41 -2.37
N GLY A 167 0.33 -0.59 -3.12
CA GLY A 167 0.53 -0.72 -4.56
C GLY A 167 0.72 -2.19 -4.92
N ASP A 168 0.47 -2.54 -6.17
CA ASP A 168 0.67 -3.88 -6.72
C ASP A 168 -0.02 -4.96 -5.89
N GLN A 169 -1.31 -4.77 -5.60
CA GLN A 169 -2.07 -5.82 -4.90
C GLN A 169 -2.26 -7.07 -5.75
N ILE A 170 -2.13 -6.90 -7.07
CA ILE A 170 -2.19 -7.90 -8.12
C ILE A 170 -1.23 -7.51 -9.25
N TYR A 171 -0.67 -8.49 -9.95
CA TYR A 171 0.19 -8.28 -11.12
C TYR A 171 -0.59 -8.68 -12.36
N ASN A 172 -0.72 -7.74 -13.30
CA ASN A 172 -1.47 -7.92 -14.54
C ASN A 172 -0.58 -8.05 -15.79
N ASP A 173 0.74 -8.13 -15.63
CA ASP A 173 1.75 -8.07 -16.70
C ASP A 173 1.68 -9.26 -17.67
N GLU A 174 1.23 -10.40 -17.17
CA GLU A 174 1.06 -11.62 -17.96
C GLU A 174 0.12 -11.41 -19.16
N ILE A 175 -0.73 -10.37 -19.15
CA ILE A 175 -1.64 -10.01 -20.24
C ILE A 175 -0.93 -9.85 -21.60
N TYR A 176 0.33 -9.40 -21.60
CA TYR A 176 1.13 -9.21 -22.81
C TYR A 176 2.27 -10.23 -22.98
N GLN A 177 2.53 -11.06 -21.97
CA GLN A 177 3.55 -12.11 -22.02
C GLN A 177 2.96 -13.45 -22.49
N SER A 178 1.79 -13.81 -21.97
CA SER A 178 1.07 -15.07 -22.29
C SER A 178 -0.43 -14.85 -22.57
N GLY A 179 -0.93 -13.65 -22.31
CA GLY A 179 -2.33 -13.27 -22.45
C GLY A 179 -2.72 -12.72 -23.83
N PRO A 180 -3.90 -12.07 -23.91
CA PRO A 180 -4.51 -11.65 -25.17
C PRO A 180 -3.70 -10.62 -25.96
N LEU A 181 -2.79 -9.89 -25.33
CA LEU A 181 -1.98 -8.86 -26.01
C LEU A 181 -0.69 -9.41 -26.62
N LEU A 182 -0.36 -10.69 -26.42
CA LEU A 182 0.87 -11.29 -26.93
C LEU A 182 1.05 -11.05 -28.43
N GLU A 183 0.02 -11.28 -29.25
CA GLU A 183 0.11 -11.06 -30.70
C GLU A 183 0.29 -9.59 -31.09
N TRP A 184 -0.28 -8.66 -30.32
CA TRP A 184 -0.05 -7.23 -30.52
C TRP A 184 1.40 -6.83 -30.19
N THR A 185 2.01 -7.43 -29.16
CA THR A 185 3.43 -7.17 -28.83
C THR A 185 4.40 -7.66 -29.89
N LYS A 186 4.03 -8.68 -30.69
CA LYS A 186 4.84 -9.27 -31.77
C LYS A 186 4.85 -8.43 -33.06
N ILE A 187 4.07 -7.35 -33.16
CA ILE A 187 4.12 -6.44 -34.31
C ILE A 187 5.49 -5.75 -34.35
N GLU A 188 6.28 -6.08 -35.36
CA GLU A 188 7.68 -5.61 -35.49
C GLU A 188 7.79 -4.11 -35.82
N ASP A 189 6.90 -3.55 -36.65
CA ASP A 189 6.90 -2.12 -36.97
C ASP A 189 6.27 -1.32 -35.81
N PRO A 190 7.04 -0.49 -35.08
CA PRO A 190 6.52 0.30 -33.97
C PRO A 190 5.39 1.24 -34.40
N ARG A 191 5.41 1.76 -35.64
CA ARG A 191 4.37 2.67 -36.13
C ARG A 191 3.07 1.93 -36.40
N GLU A 192 3.15 0.71 -36.91
CA GLU A 192 1.99 -0.16 -37.06
C GLU A 192 1.41 -0.52 -35.69
N ARG A 193 2.26 -0.90 -34.75
CA ARG A 193 1.87 -1.25 -33.37
C ARG A 193 1.14 -0.13 -32.66
N LEU A 194 1.65 1.11 -32.75
CA LEU A 194 1.03 2.30 -32.16
C LEU A 194 -0.30 2.70 -32.82
N ARG A 195 -0.46 2.42 -34.12
CA ARG A 195 -1.70 2.72 -34.88
C ARG A 195 -2.73 1.59 -34.83
N TYR A 196 -2.35 0.44 -34.27
CA TYR A 196 -3.21 -0.73 -34.16
C TYR A 196 -4.52 -0.36 -33.46
N GLN A 197 -5.63 -0.61 -34.16
CA GLN A 197 -6.96 -0.37 -33.61
C GLN A 197 -7.35 -1.57 -32.74
N CYS A 198 -7.60 -1.33 -31.45
CA CYS A 198 -8.02 -2.37 -30.52
C CYS A 198 -9.39 -2.93 -30.95
N SER A 199 -9.43 -4.12 -31.55
CA SER A 199 -10.66 -4.74 -32.02
C SER A 199 -11.61 -5.05 -30.86
N ARG A 200 -12.90 -5.22 -31.14
CA ARG A 200 -13.88 -5.57 -30.09
C ARG A 200 -13.55 -6.91 -29.44
N GLU A 201 -13.05 -7.85 -30.24
CA GLU A 201 -12.64 -9.18 -29.79
C GLU A 201 -11.44 -9.08 -28.83
N LEU A 202 -10.45 -8.24 -29.16
CA LEU A 202 -9.29 -8.03 -28.29
C LEU A 202 -9.67 -7.31 -26.99
N GLN A 203 -10.51 -6.28 -27.07
CA GLN A 203 -11.03 -5.58 -25.89
C GLN A 203 -11.78 -6.55 -24.96
N GLN A 204 -12.63 -7.42 -25.51
CA GLN A 204 -13.35 -8.43 -24.74
C GLN A 204 -12.40 -9.46 -24.12
N ALA A 205 -11.41 -9.94 -24.87
CA ALA A 205 -10.40 -10.87 -24.36
C ALA A 205 -9.58 -10.26 -23.21
N CYS A 206 -9.22 -8.98 -23.30
CA CYS A 206 -8.58 -8.26 -22.20
C CYS A 206 -9.51 -8.12 -20.99
N ASP A 207 -10.78 -7.77 -21.20
CA ASP A 207 -11.78 -7.63 -20.13
C ASP A 207 -12.01 -8.96 -19.39
N ASP A 208 -12.10 -10.08 -20.13
CA ASP A 208 -12.17 -11.44 -19.59
C ASP A 208 -10.91 -11.81 -18.80
N TRP A 209 -9.74 -11.42 -19.31
CA TRP A 209 -8.46 -11.71 -18.68
C TRP A 209 -8.33 -11.00 -17.32
N TYR A 210 -8.58 -9.68 -17.25
CA TYR A 210 -8.53 -8.94 -15.98
C TYR A 210 -9.51 -9.50 -14.95
N LEU A 211 -10.77 -9.76 -15.34
CA LEU A 211 -11.75 -10.37 -14.43
C LEU A 211 -11.25 -11.71 -13.89
N SER A 212 -10.74 -12.57 -14.77
CA SER A 212 -10.25 -13.90 -14.41
C SER A 212 -9.04 -13.81 -13.49
N ASN A 213 -8.11 -12.88 -13.75
CA ASN A 213 -6.93 -12.69 -12.91
C ASN A 213 -7.31 -12.19 -11.52
N TYR A 214 -8.20 -11.20 -11.42
CA TYR A 214 -8.73 -10.73 -10.13
C TYR A 214 -9.43 -11.84 -9.35
N ILE A 215 -10.34 -12.58 -9.99
CA ILE A 215 -11.03 -13.73 -9.36
C ILE A 215 -10.02 -14.77 -8.89
N ARG A 216 -9.03 -15.13 -9.70
CA ARG A 216 -7.98 -16.09 -9.32
C ARG A 216 -7.19 -15.58 -8.11
N TRP A 217 -6.62 -14.39 -8.21
CA TRP A 217 -5.67 -13.87 -7.24
C TRP A 217 -6.32 -13.60 -5.88
N TYR A 218 -7.48 -12.93 -5.86
CA TYR A 218 -8.21 -12.58 -4.63
C TYR A 218 -8.92 -13.78 -3.98
N ASN A 219 -8.87 -14.96 -4.59
CA ASN A 219 -9.25 -16.23 -3.95
C ASN A 219 -8.07 -17.07 -3.46
N THR A 220 -6.83 -16.70 -3.79
CA THR A 220 -5.65 -17.50 -3.45
C THR A 220 -5.39 -17.46 -1.96
N GLU A 221 -5.30 -18.64 -1.34
CA GLU A 221 -4.95 -18.76 0.08
C GLU A 221 -3.43 -18.69 0.30
N PRO A 222 -2.98 -18.15 1.44
CA PRO A 222 -3.75 -17.58 2.57
C PRO A 222 -4.17 -16.10 2.44
N PHE A 223 -3.83 -15.40 1.36
CA PHE A 223 -4.17 -13.97 1.20
C PHE A 223 -5.67 -13.71 1.31
N ALA A 224 -6.46 -14.55 0.66
CA ALA A 224 -7.90 -14.42 0.68
C ALA A 224 -8.52 -14.67 2.07
N SER A 225 -7.89 -15.47 2.94
CA SER A 225 -8.28 -15.56 4.37
C SER A 225 -8.03 -14.26 5.14
N ALA A 226 -6.98 -13.51 4.80
CA ALA A 226 -6.72 -12.19 5.39
C ALA A 226 -7.78 -11.17 4.92
N LEU A 227 -8.14 -11.18 3.63
CA LEU A 227 -9.19 -10.32 3.06
C LEU A 227 -10.58 -10.54 3.68
N CYS A 228 -10.87 -11.72 4.26
CA CYS A 228 -12.13 -11.97 4.97
C CYS A 228 -12.14 -11.42 6.42
N GLN A 229 -10.99 -11.09 7.00
CA GLN A 229 -10.87 -10.83 8.44
C GLN A 229 -10.27 -9.47 8.77
N ILE A 230 -9.42 -8.95 7.88
CA ILE A 230 -8.71 -7.70 8.06
C ILE A 230 -9.23 -6.69 7.03
N PRO A 231 -9.89 -5.60 7.47
CA PRO A 231 -10.35 -4.57 6.55
C PRO A 231 -9.21 -3.99 5.72
N SER A 232 -9.34 -4.00 4.39
CA SER A 232 -8.36 -3.41 3.47
C SER A 232 -8.56 -1.90 3.29
N LEU A 233 -7.46 -1.20 3.05
CA LEU A 233 -7.41 0.20 2.65
C LEU A 233 -6.22 0.40 1.71
N SER A 234 -6.44 0.43 0.39
CA SER A 234 -5.36 0.35 -0.59
C SER A 234 -5.38 1.46 -1.62
N ILE A 235 -4.20 1.77 -2.16
CA ILE A 235 -4.02 2.44 -3.45
C ILE A 235 -3.41 1.43 -4.44
N TRP A 236 -3.66 1.63 -5.73
CA TRP A 236 -3.00 0.89 -6.79
C TRP A 236 -1.66 1.50 -7.22
N ASP A 237 -0.83 0.67 -7.86
CA ASP A 237 0.39 1.07 -8.57
C ASP A 237 0.34 0.54 -10.03
N ASP A 238 1.46 0.51 -10.75
CA ASP A 238 1.49 0.13 -12.16
C ASP A 238 1.14 -1.33 -12.41
N HIS A 239 1.63 -2.30 -11.65
CA HIS A 239 1.33 -3.72 -11.93
C HIS A 239 -0.15 -4.07 -11.71
N ASP A 240 -0.92 -3.24 -11.00
CA ASP A 240 -2.39 -3.32 -10.98
C ASP A 240 -3.01 -3.04 -12.37
N ILE A 241 -2.24 -2.42 -13.28
CA ILE A 241 -2.55 -2.13 -14.69
C ILE A 241 -1.68 -3.01 -15.59
N ILE A 242 -0.42 -2.60 -15.79
CA ILE A 242 0.75 -3.26 -16.38
C ILE A 242 1.98 -2.47 -15.91
N ASP A 243 3.11 -3.14 -15.78
CA ASP A 243 4.42 -2.57 -15.46
C ASP A 243 4.67 -1.22 -16.17
N GLY A 244 5.18 -0.23 -15.44
CA GLY A 244 5.53 1.10 -15.96
C GLY A 244 4.36 1.96 -16.49
N PHE A 245 3.10 1.55 -16.30
CA PHE A 245 1.96 2.32 -16.85
C PHE A 245 1.95 3.76 -16.33
N GLY A 246 1.93 4.72 -17.26
CA GLY A 246 2.05 6.15 -16.99
C GLY A 246 3.42 6.74 -17.29
N SER A 247 4.45 5.90 -17.44
CA SER A 247 5.84 6.35 -17.55
C SER A 247 6.46 6.16 -18.94
N TYR A 248 5.77 5.41 -19.81
CA TYR A 248 6.11 5.27 -21.22
C TYR A 248 6.04 6.58 -22.01
N ALA A 249 6.63 6.58 -23.21
CA ALA A 249 6.45 7.67 -24.18
C ALA A 249 4.96 7.97 -24.43
N ARG A 250 4.65 9.25 -24.60
CA ARG A 250 3.27 9.73 -24.78
C ARG A 250 2.55 9.00 -25.90
N GLU A 251 3.20 8.76 -27.04
CA GLU A 251 2.62 8.08 -28.19
C GLU A 251 2.22 6.63 -27.86
N THR A 252 2.98 5.95 -26.99
CA THR A 252 2.64 4.61 -26.46
C THR A 252 1.42 4.69 -25.55
N MET A 253 1.42 5.61 -24.60
CA MET A 253 0.31 5.79 -23.65
C MET A 253 -1.00 6.23 -24.34
N GLU A 254 -0.92 6.99 -25.42
CA GLU A 254 -2.08 7.45 -26.21
C GLU A 254 -2.61 6.41 -27.21
N CYS A 255 -1.90 5.30 -27.43
CA CYS A 255 -2.34 4.29 -28.40
C CYS A 255 -3.64 3.58 -27.95
N PRO A 256 -4.50 3.12 -28.89
CA PRO A 256 -5.80 2.53 -28.54
C PRO A 256 -5.72 1.33 -27.59
N VAL A 257 -4.64 0.55 -27.65
CA VAL A 257 -4.43 -0.63 -26.80
C VAL A 257 -4.15 -0.20 -25.34
N PHE A 258 -3.23 0.74 -25.12
CA PHE A 258 -2.92 1.25 -23.77
C PHE A 258 -4.12 1.95 -23.12
N GLN A 259 -4.88 2.73 -23.87
CA GLN A 259 -6.12 3.35 -23.39
C GLN A 259 -7.15 2.31 -22.95
N THR A 260 -7.28 1.21 -23.72
CA THR A 260 -8.17 0.10 -23.37
C THR A 260 -7.73 -0.57 -22.07
N ILE A 261 -6.44 -0.87 -21.94
CA ILE A 261 -5.84 -1.50 -20.76
C ILE A 261 -6.07 -0.63 -19.51
N GLY A 262 -5.75 0.66 -19.59
CA GLY A 262 -5.94 1.59 -18.47
C GLY A 262 -7.39 1.65 -18.00
N ALA A 263 -8.34 1.71 -18.94
CA ALA A 263 -9.77 1.72 -18.61
C ALA A 263 -10.27 0.41 -17.97
N LEU A 264 -9.83 -0.74 -18.50
CA LEU A 264 -10.20 -2.05 -17.97
C LEU A 264 -9.58 -2.31 -16.59
N ALA A 265 -8.31 -1.98 -16.41
CA ALA A 265 -7.65 -2.08 -15.10
C ALA A 265 -8.34 -1.19 -14.06
N HIS A 266 -8.65 0.06 -14.41
CA HIS A 266 -9.39 0.98 -13.53
C HIS A 266 -10.78 0.44 -13.15
N LYS A 267 -11.52 -0.18 -14.09
CA LYS A 267 -12.80 -0.84 -13.80
C LYS A 267 -12.66 -1.88 -12.69
N TYR A 268 -11.66 -2.76 -12.76
CA TYR A 268 -11.49 -3.82 -11.77
C TYR A 268 -10.86 -3.33 -10.47
N TYR A 269 -10.00 -2.31 -10.52
CA TYR A 269 -9.52 -1.59 -9.34
C TYR A 269 -10.69 -1.01 -8.52
N MET A 270 -11.60 -0.29 -9.17
CA MET A 270 -12.79 0.26 -8.52
C MET A 270 -13.69 -0.83 -7.90
N LEU A 271 -13.90 -1.92 -8.63
CA LEU A 271 -14.76 -3.01 -8.17
C LEU A 271 -14.16 -3.80 -7.00
N PHE A 272 -12.96 -4.34 -7.16
CA PHE A 272 -12.36 -5.28 -6.19
C PHE A 272 -11.68 -4.59 -5.02
N GLN A 273 -11.02 -3.45 -5.24
CA GLN A 273 -10.21 -2.80 -4.21
C GLN A 273 -10.98 -1.69 -3.47
N HIS A 274 -11.87 -0.99 -4.17
CA HIS A 274 -12.65 0.12 -3.60
C HIS A 274 -14.11 -0.20 -3.33
N HIS A 275 -14.63 -1.33 -3.80
CA HIS A 275 -16.06 -1.68 -3.73
C HIS A 275 -16.96 -0.54 -4.25
N LEU A 276 -16.57 0.05 -5.37
CA LEU A 276 -17.29 1.12 -6.06
C LEU A 276 -17.79 0.65 -7.43
N PRO A 277 -18.92 1.20 -7.92
CA PRO A 277 -19.29 0.99 -9.31
C PRO A 277 -18.22 1.60 -10.23
N PRO A 278 -17.85 0.94 -11.33
CA PRO A 278 -16.86 1.47 -12.25
C PRO A 278 -17.40 2.70 -12.98
N THR A 279 -16.50 3.56 -13.45
CA THR A 279 -16.86 4.64 -14.38
C THR A 279 -17.46 4.07 -15.66
N LYS A 280 -18.46 4.75 -16.22
CA LYS A 280 -19.03 4.37 -17.52
C LYS A 280 -17.97 4.57 -18.59
N TRP A 281 -17.38 3.47 -19.03
CA TRP A 281 -16.51 3.43 -20.19
C TRP A 281 -17.31 3.02 -21.42
N ASN A 282 -17.01 3.62 -22.58
CA ASN A 282 -17.65 3.30 -23.86
C ASN A 282 -17.17 1.94 -24.41
N SER A 283 -17.35 0.84 -23.67
CA SER A 283 -17.23 -0.49 -24.26
C SER A 283 -18.57 -0.85 -24.89
N HIS A 284 -18.67 -0.69 -26.22
CA HIS A 284 -19.82 -1.14 -27.03
C HIS A 284 -19.99 -2.68 -27.08
N ILE A 285 -19.45 -3.40 -26.11
CA ILE A 285 -19.30 -4.85 -26.16
C ILE A 285 -20.54 -5.53 -25.55
N HIS A 286 -21.03 -5.02 -24.41
CA HIS A 286 -22.25 -5.46 -23.75
C HIS A 286 -22.99 -4.27 -23.12
N ASP A 287 -24.25 -4.46 -22.72
CA ASP A 287 -25.01 -3.51 -21.91
C ASP A 287 -25.02 -4.01 -20.45
N PRO A 288 -23.91 -3.80 -19.70
CA PRO A 288 -23.86 -4.21 -18.30
C PRO A 288 -24.75 -3.30 -17.46
N TYR A 289 -25.27 -3.85 -16.36
CA TYR A 289 -25.75 -3.01 -15.28
C TYR A 289 -24.55 -2.36 -14.58
N ILE A 290 -24.58 -1.04 -14.45
CA ILE A 290 -23.62 -0.26 -13.66
C ILE A 290 -24.46 0.60 -12.72
N ALA A 291 -24.23 0.47 -11.41
CA ALA A 291 -24.93 1.30 -10.43
C ALA A 291 -24.52 2.78 -10.55
N ASP A 292 -25.37 3.67 -10.04
CA ASP A 292 -25.05 5.09 -9.99
C ASP A 292 -23.78 5.34 -9.15
N PRO A 293 -22.98 6.36 -9.51
CA PRO A 293 -21.80 6.74 -8.74
C PRO A 293 -22.14 6.93 -7.25
N ARG A 294 -21.26 6.41 -6.39
CA ARG A 294 -21.42 6.48 -4.94
C ARG A 294 -20.41 7.45 -4.34
N PRO A 295 -20.77 8.73 -4.13
CA PRO A 295 -19.87 9.65 -3.45
C PRO A 295 -19.74 9.22 -1.99
N GLU A 296 -18.50 9.10 -1.51
CA GLU A 296 -18.21 8.76 -0.13
C GLU A 296 -17.18 9.71 0.46
N PRO A 297 -17.30 10.06 1.76
CA PRO A 297 -16.60 11.21 2.36
C PRO A 297 -15.09 11.03 2.47
N GLN A 298 -14.59 9.78 2.41
CA GLN A 298 -13.15 9.52 2.43
C GLN A 298 -12.46 9.85 1.11
N TYR A 299 -13.18 9.87 -0.02
CA TYR A 299 -12.52 10.07 -1.30
C TYR A 299 -12.29 11.54 -1.60
N VAL A 300 -11.09 11.84 -2.07
CA VAL A 300 -10.70 13.12 -2.64
C VAL A 300 -10.47 12.90 -4.14
N LEU A 301 -11.46 13.30 -4.93
CA LEU A 301 -11.40 13.12 -6.38
C LEU A 301 -10.59 14.23 -7.05
N GLY A 302 -9.75 13.84 -8.01
CA GLY A 302 -9.07 14.76 -8.92
C GLY A 302 -10.07 15.62 -9.69
N MET A 303 -9.72 16.87 -10.03
CA MET A 303 -10.67 17.79 -10.69
C MET A 303 -10.94 17.42 -12.15
N LYS A 304 -9.96 16.81 -12.81
CA LYS A 304 -9.97 16.49 -14.22
C LYS A 304 -9.69 14.99 -14.38
N PRO A 305 -10.29 14.32 -15.37
CA PRO A 305 -9.87 12.98 -15.72
C PRO A 305 -8.38 12.94 -16.06
N GLY A 306 -7.72 11.84 -15.70
CA GLY A 306 -6.35 11.57 -16.10
C GLY A 306 -6.21 11.40 -17.62
N PRO A 307 -5.01 11.63 -18.17
CA PRO A 307 -4.82 11.75 -19.62
C PRO A 307 -4.97 10.41 -20.36
N TYR A 308 -4.73 9.28 -19.67
CA TYR A 308 -4.70 7.96 -20.31
C TYR A 308 -5.80 7.01 -19.86
N ILE A 309 -6.24 7.11 -18.60
CA ILE A 309 -7.32 6.26 -18.06
C ILE A 309 -8.70 6.91 -18.29
N ALA A 310 -8.73 8.22 -18.56
CA ALA A 310 -9.95 9.01 -18.72
C ALA A 310 -10.94 8.88 -17.53
N ALA A 311 -10.41 8.63 -16.33
CA ALA A 311 -11.14 8.63 -15.07
C ALA A 311 -10.54 9.66 -14.09
N HIS A 312 -11.31 10.05 -13.07
CA HIS A 312 -10.81 10.91 -12.01
C HIS A 312 -9.98 10.10 -11.02
N SER A 313 -8.86 10.64 -10.55
CA SER A 313 -8.06 10.01 -9.49
C SER A 313 -8.88 9.83 -8.21
N HIS A 314 -8.70 8.71 -7.52
CA HIS A 314 -9.42 8.34 -6.30
C HIS A 314 -8.45 8.24 -5.11
N SER A 315 -8.01 9.39 -4.62
CA SER A 315 -7.22 9.45 -3.38
C SER A 315 -8.12 9.33 -2.14
N ILE A 316 -7.56 8.91 -1.01
CA ILE A 316 -8.30 8.63 0.23
C ILE A 316 -7.79 9.50 1.37
N PHE A 317 -8.68 10.14 2.11
CA PHE A 317 -8.40 10.74 3.41
C PHE A 317 -9.39 10.25 4.47
N THR A 318 -8.88 9.62 5.53
CA THR A 318 -9.73 9.05 6.60
C THR A 318 -9.00 8.98 7.94
N ARG A 319 -9.73 8.77 9.05
CA ARG A 319 -9.13 8.49 10.36
C ARG A 319 -8.76 7.02 10.48
N LEU A 320 -7.73 6.73 11.26
CA LEU A 320 -7.32 5.39 11.67
C LEU A 320 -7.45 5.27 13.20
N GLY A 321 -8.69 5.38 13.69
CA GLY A 321 -8.98 5.41 15.13
C GLY A 321 -8.86 6.80 15.74
N ALA A 322 -8.53 6.85 17.03
CA ALA A 322 -8.62 8.06 17.84
C ALA A 322 -7.64 9.16 17.44
N ARG A 323 -6.35 8.86 17.19
CA ARG A 323 -5.29 9.89 17.08
C ARG A 323 -4.47 9.81 15.79
N MET A 324 -4.85 8.94 14.86
CA MET A 324 -4.16 8.76 13.58
C MET A 324 -5.07 9.13 12.41
N ALA A 325 -4.52 9.83 11.41
CA ALA A 325 -5.17 10.09 10.13
C ALA A 325 -4.36 9.44 9.00
N PHE A 326 -5.02 9.14 7.89
CA PHE A 326 -4.44 8.51 6.71
C PHE A 326 -4.73 9.34 5.46
N LEU A 327 -3.72 9.51 4.61
CA LEU A 327 -3.83 10.03 3.25
C LEU A 327 -3.20 9.03 2.28
N GLY A 328 -4.00 8.37 1.45
CA GLY A 328 -3.52 7.54 0.34
C GLY A 328 -3.64 8.31 -0.98
N VAL A 329 -2.55 8.44 -1.73
CA VAL A 329 -2.52 9.21 -2.98
C VAL A 329 -2.61 8.28 -4.18
N ASP A 330 -3.64 8.48 -5.01
CA ASP A 330 -3.73 7.83 -6.32
C ASP A 330 -2.77 8.52 -7.30
N ALA A 331 -1.59 7.91 -7.44
CA ALA A 331 -0.46 8.40 -8.22
C ALA A 331 -0.38 7.79 -9.63
N ARG A 332 -1.38 7.01 -10.06
CA ARG A 332 -1.39 6.34 -11.38
C ARG A 332 -2.44 6.87 -12.34
N THR A 333 -3.61 7.29 -11.84
CA THR A 333 -4.69 7.78 -12.73
C THR A 333 -4.27 8.99 -13.57
N GLU A 334 -3.54 9.94 -12.97
CA GLU A 334 -3.14 11.21 -13.59
C GLU A 334 -1.72 11.21 -14.16
N ARG A 335 -0.99 10.10 -14.02
CA ARG A 335 0.44 10.00 -14.26
C ARG A 335 0.80 10.19 -15.73
N THR A 336 1.88 10.93 -15.96
CA THR A 336 2.65 10.96 -17.21
C THR A 336 4.14 10.83 -16.88
N ARG A 337 4.97 10.66 -17.91
CA ARG A 337 6.44 10.63 -17.77
C ARG A 337 7.04 11.87 -17.09
N GLU A 338 6.34 13.00 -17.13
CA GLU A 338 6.80 14.27 -16.59
C GLU A 338 6.15 14.64 -15.25
N ARG A 339 5.06 13.98 -14.86
CA ARG A 339 4.31 14.33 -13.63
C ARG A 339 3.55 13.13 -13.06
N THR A 340 3.44 13.09 -11.74
CA THR A 340 2.67 12.03 -11.08
C THR A 340 1.19 12.42 -10.92
N ASN A 341 0.92 13.63 -10.43
CA ASN A 341 -0.44 14.15 -10.34
C ASN A 341 -0.56 15.59 -10.84
N TYR A 342 -1.80 16.06 -10.95
CA TYR A 342 -2.11 17.45 -11.15
C TYR A 342 -1.81 18.30 -9.91
N LEU A 343 -1.32 19.52 -10.10
CA LEU A 343 -1.05 20.43 -8.98
C LEU A 343 -2.35 20.72 -8.22
N GLU A 344 -3.43 20.93 -8.96
CA GLU A 344 -4.77 21.14 -8.41
C GLU A 344 -5.28 19.93 -7.61
N THR A 345 -4.84 18.71 -7.97
CA THR A 345 -5.13 17.49 -7.20
C THR A 345 -4.40 17.53 -5.85
N TYR A 346 -3.11 17.87 -5.82
CA TYR A 346 -2.38 18.04 -4.55
C TYR A 346 -2.95 19.15 -3.67
N GLU A 347 -3.30 20.31 -4.25
CA GLU A 347 -3.92 21.41 -3.52
C GLU A 347 -5.22 20.99 -2.83
N ARG A 348 -6.05 20.19 -3.52
CA ARG A 348 -7.26 19.61 -2.94
C ARG A 348 -6.97 18.61 -1.83
N LEU A 349 -5.99 17.74 -2.02
CA LEU A 349 -5.59 16.76 -1.00
C LEU A 349 -5.14 17.46 0.28
N PHE A 350 -4.25 18.44 0.15
CA PHE A 350 -3.73 19.17 1.31
C PHE A 350 -4.79 20.07 1.95
N SER A 351 -5.71 20.65 1.18
CA SER A 351 -6.87 21.37 1.73
C SER A 351 -7.75 20.44 2.56
N ARG A 352 -8.06 19.24 2.04
CA ARG A 352 -8.84 18.23 2.77
C ARG A 352 -8.15 17.75 4.04
N VAL A 353 -6.82 17.61 4.01
CA VAL A 353 -6.02 17.27 5.20
C VAL A 353 -6.10 18.38 6.24
N HIS A 354 -5.90 19.64 5.85
CA HIS A 354 -6.05 20.78 6.76
C HIS A 354 -7.43 20.82 7.40
N GLU A 355 -8.50 20.70 6.60
CA GLU A 355 -9.88 20.67 7.10
C GLU A 355 -10.10 19.53 8.12
N GLY A 356 -9.59 18.33 7.82
CA GLY A 356 -9.70 17.17 8.70
C GLY A 356 -8.94 17.32 10.01
N LEU A 357 -7.72 17.87 9.96
CA LEU A 357 -6.90 18.12 11.15
C LEU A 357 -7.47 19.25 12.00
N ASP A 358 -7.96 20.32 11.38
CA ASP A 358 -8.66 21.43 12.04
C ASP A 358 -9.92 20.94 12.77
N ALA A 359 -10.71 20.08 12.12
CA ALA A 359 -11.89 19.48 12.72
C ALA A 359 -11.52 18.59 13.91
N ALA A 360 -10.46 17.78 13.80
CA ALA A 360 -9.99 16.94 14.89
C ALA A 360 -9.40 17.74 16.06
N ALA A 361 -8.70 18.83 15.80
CA ALA A 361 -8.14 19.71 16.84
C ALA A 361 -9.23 20.37 17.70
N ARG A 362 -10.45 20.53 17.14
CA ARG A 362 -11.62 21.04 17.86
C ARG A 362 -12.44 19.95 18.57
N SER A 363 -12.10 18.67 18.38
CA SER A 363 -12.78 17.56 19.03
C SER A 363 -12.03 17.07 20.27
N ASP A 364 -12.60 16.10 20.97
CA ASP A 364 -11.99 15.40 22.12
C ASP A 364 -10.83 14.47 21.74
N ARG A 365 -10.60 14.28 20.44
CA ARG A 365 -9.67 13.32 19.85
C ARG A 365 -8.81 14.03 18.80
N PRO A 366 -7.85 14.89 19.20
CA PRO A 366 -6.94 15.51 18.26
C PRO A 366 -6.08 14.46 17.57
N ILE A 367 -5.83 14.64 16.26
CA ILE A 367 -4.88 13.81 15.52
C ILE A 367 -3.46 14.20 15.94
N ARG A 368 -2.61 13.19 16.17
CA ARG A 368 -1.18 13.34 16.49
C ARG A 368 -0.28 12.79 15.40
N HIS A 369 -0.77 11.86 14.60
CA HIS A 369 -0.03 11.23 13.51
C HIS A 369 -0.78 11.30 12.19
N LEU A 370 -0.07 11.72 11.14
CA LEU A 370 -0.53 11.68 9.75
C LEU A 370 0.25 10.60 9.01
N ILE A 371 -0.42 9.50 8.66
CA ILE A 371 0.13 8.46 7.80
C ILE A 371 -0.15 8.84 6.34
N LEU A 372 0.88 8.91 5.52
CA LEU A 372 0.76 9.17 4.08
C LEU A 372 1.19 7.93 3.31
N LEU A 373 0.48 7.57 2.26
CA LEU A 373 0.80 6.44 1.40
C LEU A 373 0.98 6.88 -0.04
N PHE A 374 2.15 6.53 -0.60
CA PHE A 374 2.53 6.69 -1.99
C PHE A 374 3.04 5.35 -2.51
N GLY A 375 2.68 4.93 -3.72
CA GLY A 375 3.16 3.67 -4.30
C GLY A 375 4.69 3.61 -4.35
N ILE A 376 5.28 4.69 -4.84
CA ILE A 376 6.72 4.83 -5.02
C ILE A 376 7.37 5.61 -3.87
N PRO A 377 8.56 5.21 -3.39
CA PRO A 377 9.23 5.89 -2.29
C PRO A 377 9.57 7.36 -2.54
N LEU A 378 9.32 8.19 -1.52
CA LEU A 378 9.71 9.61 -1.51
C LEU A 378 11.10 9.82 -0.95
N ALA A 379 11.55 9.06 0.06
CA ALA A 379 12.90 9.19 0.63
C ALA A 379 13.79 8.03 0.18
N TYR A 380 14.33 8.14 -1.03
CA TYR A 380 15.16 7.11 -1.67
C TYR A 380 16.42 7.74 -2.29
N PRO A 381 17.55 7.03 -2.42
CA PRO A 381 18.70 7.56 -3.14
C PRO A 381 18.39 7.71 -4.63
N PRO A 382 18.73 8.85 -5.26
CA PRO A 382 18.75 8.94 -6.71
C PRO A 382 19.69 7.86 -7.24
N LEU A 383 19.16 7.04 -8.12
CA LEU A 383 19.89 5.93 -8.72
C LEU A 383 20.57 6.37 -10.04
N THR A 384 20.79 7.68 -10.25
CA THR A 384 21.47 8.26 -11.42
C THR A 384 22.89 7.73 -11.64
N TRP A 385 23.51 7.13 -10.63
CA TRP A 385 24.78 6.41 -10.77
C TRP A 385 24.65 5.10 -11.56
N LEU A 386 23.48 4.42 -11.53
CA LEU A 386 23.18 3.29 -12.42
C LEU A 386 23.08 3.79 -13.85
N GLU A 387 22.32 4.86 -14.09
CA GLU A 387 22.19 5.49 -15.42
C GLU A 387 23.57 5.83 -16.00
N THR A 388 24.42 6.52 -15.22
CA THR A 388 25.77 6.88 -15.65
C THR A 388 26.66 5.66 -15.91
N ALA A 389 26.51 4.59 -15.11
CA ALA A 389 27.27 3.35 -15.30
C ALA A 389 26.85 2.58 -16.57
N PHE A 390 25.56 2.64 -16.93
CA PHE A 390 25.02 2.06 -18.15
C PHE A 390 25.34 2.91 -19.40
N GLU A 391 25.18 4.23 -19.33
CA GLU A 391 25.46 5.17 -20.43
C GLU A 391 26.96 5.28 -20.74
N GLY A 392 27.83 5.25 -19.72
CA GLY A 392 29.28 5.38 -19.87
C GLY A 392 29.99 4.12 -20.40
N SER A 393 29.27 3.03 -20.59
CA SER A 393 29.80 1.71 -20.90
C SER A 393 29.50 1.33 -22.36
N VAL A 394 30.49 1.37 -23.25
CA VAL A 394 30.28 0.93 -24.65
C VAL A 394 30.26 -0.60 -24.72
N GLY A 395 29.08 -1.17 -24.99
CA GLY A 395 28.81 -2.54 -25.48
C GLY A 395 29.23 -3.72 -24.59
N ARG A 396 30.54 -3.89 -24.36
CA ARG A 396 31.10 -5.06 -23.65
C ARG A 396 31.12 -4.87 -22.13
N SER A 397 31.19 -3.61 -21.67
CA SER A 397 31.13 -3.25 -20.25
C SER A 397 29.71 -3.31 -19.69
N VAL A 398 28.69 -3.00 -20.50
CA VAL A 398 27.27 -3.17 -20.14
C VAL A 398 26.92 -4.64 -19.95
N GLN A 399 27.33 -5.52 -20.87
CA GLN A 399 27.14 -6.98 -20.72
C GLN A 399 27.85 -7.54 -19.47
N ASN A 400 29.06 -7.06 -19.17
CA ASN A 400 29.76 -7.47 -17.95
C ASN A 400 29.11 -6.90 -16.67
N LEU A 401 28.51 -5.71 -16.74
CA LEU A 401 27.81 -5.09 -15.61
C LEU A 401 26.44 -5.73 -15.39
N SER A 402 25.69 -6.05 -16.46
CA SER A 402 24.44 -6.80 -16.38
C SER A 402 24.67 -8.21 -15.82
N GLN A 403 25.70 -8.91 -16.28
CA GLN A 403 26.09 -10.20 -15.70
C GLN A 403 26.50 -10.10 -14.22
N LYS A 404 27.20 -9.03 -13.82
CA LYS A 404 27.59 -8.79 -12.40
C LYS A 404 26.42 -8.38 -11.50
N LEU A 405 25.44 -7.68 -12.06
CA LEU A 405 24.21 -7.28 -11.38
C LEU A 405 23.11 -8.34 -11.47
N ALA A 406 23.38 -9.46 -12.15
CA ALA A 406 22.43 -10.55 -12.43
C ALA A 406 21.14 -10.06 -13.12
N ILE A 407 21.27 -9.05 -13.99
CA ILE A 407 20.18 -8.51 -14.81
C ILE A 407 19.99 -9.45 -16.01
N ALA A 408 18.82 -10.07 -16.13
CA ALA A 408 18.51 -11.03 -17.18
C ALA A 408 18.57 -10.40 -18.59
N GLU A 409 18.89 -11.19 -19.63
CA GLU A 409 18.89 -10.74 -21.03
C GLU A 409 17.50 -10.29 -21.54
N ASN A 410 16.44 -10.54 -20.77
CA ASN A 410 15.07 -10.09 -21.02
C ASN A 410 14.75 -8.68 -20.50
N ALA A 411 15.72 -7.95 -19.94
CA ALA A 411 15.53 -6.61 -19.34
C ALA A 411 15.38 -5.45 -20.34
N ILE A 412 14.88 -5.74 -21.56
CA ILE A 412 14.55 -4.73 -22.58
C ILE A 412 13.02 -4.67 -22.65
N ASN A 413 12.49 -3.50 -22.33
CA ASN A 413 11.08 -3.19 -22.36
C ASN A 413 10.50 -3.46 -23.75
N ARG A 414 9.47 -4.32 -23.81
CA ARG A 414 8.91 -4.79 -25.09
C ARG A 414 8.13 -3.71 -25.84
N PHE A 415 7.77 -2.61 -25.18
CA PHE A 415 6.91 -1.56 -25.74
C PHE A 415 7.65 -0.42 -26.43
N ASP A 416 8.84 -0.06 -25.99
CA ASP A 416 9.65 1.01 -26.60
C ASP A 416 11.15 0.67 -26.76
N GLY A 417 11.58 -0.51 -26.29
CA GLY A 417 12.95 -0.96 -26.39
C GLY A 417 13.90 -0.29 -25.38
N ALA A 418 13.37 0.44 -24.39
CA ALA A 418 14.15 0.94 -23.26
C ALA A 418 14.63 -0.23 -22.37
N ILE A 419 15.66 -0.01 -21.56
CA ILE A 419 16.08 -1.01 -20.57
C ILE A 419 15.10 -0.91 -19.41
N GLU A 420 14.47 -2.00 -18.99
CA GLU A 420 13.46 -2.08 -17.92
C GLU A 420 13.93 -1.32 -16.65
N ILE A 421 15.19 -1.54 -16.26
CA ILE A 421 15.81 -0.84 -15.13
C ILE A 421 15.89 0.68 -15.34
N LEU A 422 16.09 1.17 -16.57
CA LEU A 422 16.11 2.61 -16.86
C LEU A 422 14.71 3.24 -16.80
N ASP A 423 13.65 2.46 -17.08
CA ASP A 423 12.28 2.92 -16.91
C ASP A 423 11.91 2.98 -15.43
N ASP A 424 12.21 1.94 -14.65
CA ASP A 424 12.07 1.95 -13.18
C ASP A 424 12.76 3.16 -12.53
N LEU A 425 13.93 3.55 -13.05
CA LEU A 425 14.68 4.70 -12.58
C LEU A 425 14.00 6.03 -12.88
N ASN A 426 13.29 6.12 -14.02
CA ASN A 426 12.52 7.31 -14.39
C ASN A 426 11.22 7.42 -13.61
N ASP A 427 10.64 6.29 -13.18
CA ASP A 427 9.41 6.20 -12.38
C ASP A 427 9.54 6.77 -10.98
N HIS A 428 10.77 6.83 -10.45
CA HIS A 428 11.01 7.29 -9.10
C HIS A 428 10.79 8.80 -8.95
N TYR A 429 10.21 9.22 -7.80
CA TYR A 429 10.15 10.64 -7.41
C TYR A 429 11.52 11.32 -7.33
N THR A 430 12.60 10.55 -7.26
CA THR A 430 13.99 11.04 -7.25
C THR A 430 14.56 11.25 -8.66
N SER A 431 13.87 10.78 -9.70
CA SER A 431 14.24 11.00 -11.10
C SER A 431 14.21 12.48 -11.43
N LYS A 432 15.00 12.89 -12.43
CA LYS A 432 15.14 14.30 -12.80
C LYS A 432 13.80 14.97 -13.12
N SER A 433 12.86 14.24 -13.73
CA SER A 433 11.54 14.74 -14.10
C SER A 433 10.66 15.07 -12.89
N HIS A 434 10.82 14.33 -11.78
CA HIS A 434 9.92 14.43 -10.63
C HIS A 434 10.52 15.16 -9.41
N GLN A 435 11.78 15.61 -9.46
CA GLN A 435 12.43 16.21 -8.27
C GLN A 435 11.73 17.47 -7.75
N ASP A 436 11.17 18.30 -8.64
CA ASP A 436 10.47 19.51 -8.24
C ASP A 436 9.10 19.19 -7.63
N GLU A 437 8.38 18.22 -8.19
CA GLU A 437 7.13 17.68 -7.64
C GLU A 437 7.36 17.06 -6.26
N ARG A 438 8.42 16.24 -6.13
CA ARG A 438 8.85 15.65 -4.86
C ARG A 438 9.18 16.72 -3.82
N ARG A 439 9.94 17.76 -4.20
CA ARG A 439 10.27 18.86 -3.28
C ARG A 439 9.01 19.56 -2.79
N TYR A 440 8.11 19.90 -3.72
CA TYR A 440 6.82 20.51 -3.40
C TYR A 440 6.04 19.65 -2.40
N LEU A 441 5.88 18.35 -2.68
CA LEU A 441 5.16 17.42 -1.78
C LEU A 441 5.73 17.45 -0.36
N ILE A 442 7.05 17.28 -0.22
CA ILE A 442 7.69 17.23 1.08
C ILE A 442 7.55 18.57 1.82
N GLU A 443 7.73 19.71 1.16
CA GLU A 443 7.56 21.03 1.76
C GLU A 443 6.11 21.28 2.19
N ARG A 444 5.12 20.86 1.40
CA ARG A 444 3.70 20.95 1.78
C ARG A 444 3.35 20.07 2.99
N ILE A 445 3.90 18.85 3.06
CA ILE A 445 3.72 17.98 4.22
C ILE A 445 4.37 18.61 5.46
N GLN A 446 5.57 19.15 5.35
CA GLN A 446 6.23 19.87 6.45
C GLN A 446 5.41 21.08 6.93
N SER A 447 4.80 21.84 6.01
CA SER A 447 3.89 22.94 6.35
C SER A 447 2.66 22.46 7.13
N ILE A 448 2.07 21.33 6.75
CA ILE A 448 0.97 20.69 7.50
C ILE A 448 1.45 20.29 8.90
N CYS A 449 2.60 19.62 9.02
CA CYS A 449 3.17 19.20 10.30
C CYS A 449 3.39 20.39 11.24
N ALA A 450 3.98 21.49 10.73
CA ALA A 450 4.20 22.71 11.49
C ALA A 450 2.89 23.40 11.91
N THR A 451 1.91 23.46 11.01
CA THR A 451 0.64 24.15 11.27
C THR A 451 -0.22 23.43 12.31
N HIS A 452 -0.25 22.09 12.24
CA HIS A 452 -1.15 21.26 13.04
C HIS A 452 -0.47 20.54 14.21
N SER A 453 0.86 20.69 14.35
CA SER A 453 1.69 19.91 15.28
C SER A 453 1.41 18.40 15.22
N VAL A 454 1.38 17.86 14.00
CA VAL A 454 1.21 16.42 13.72
C VAL A 454 2.49 15.82 13.17
N ARG A 455 2.80 14.58 13.55
CA ARG A 455 3.95 13.84 13.00
C ARG A 455 3.56 13.12 11.71
N ALA A 456 4.25 13.41 10.61
CA ALA A 456 4.06 12.68 9.36
C ALA A 456 4.91 11.40 9.31
N THR A 457 4.29 10.31 8.87
CA THR A 457 4.91 9.01 8.55
C THR A 457 4.50 8.61 7.14
N ILE A 458 5.46 8.42 6.26
CA ILE A 458 5.23 8.03 4.86
C ILE A 458 5.39 6.51 4.75
N LEU A 459 4.47 5.85 4.05
CA LEU A 459 4.50 4.46 3.66
C LEU A 459 4.69 4.39 2.14
N SER A 460 5.51 3.45 1.66
CA SER A 460 5.68 3.21 0.23
C SER A 460 6.14 1.78 -0.08
N GLY A 461 6.02 1.37 -1.34
CA GLY A 461 6.33 0.04 -1.86
C GLY A 461 7.18 0.09 -3.13
N ASP A 462 6.78 -0.68 -4.14
CA ASP A 462 7.31 -0.71 -5.53
C ASP A 462 8.73 -1.32 -5.67
N VAL A 463 9.73 -0.78 -4.96
CA VAL A 463 11.16 -1.12 -5.17
C VAL A 463 11.61 -2.51 -4.68
N HIS A 464 10.70 -3.35 -4.20
CA HIS A 464 10.94 -4.70 -3.64
C HIS A 464 12.03 -4.76 -2.55
N LEU A 465 12.38 -3.64 -1.91
CA LEU A 465 13.51 -3.52 -1.00
C LEU A 465 13.09 -2.84 0.30
N ALA A 466 13.23 -3.55 1.41
CA ALA A 466 12.85 -3.01 2.71
C ALA A 466 13.88 -1.96 3.17
N ALA A 467 13.44 -0.74 3.43
CA ALA A 467 14.30 0.37 3.84
C ALA A 467 13.51 1.40 4.65
N VAL A 468 14.23 2.29 5.34
CA VAL A 468 13.62 3.43 6.05
C VAL A 468 14.36 4.69 5.66
N GLY A 469 13.74 5.55 4.86
CA GLY A 469 14.23 6.89 4.57
C GLY A 469 13.79 7.89 5.63
N ARG A 470 14.58 8.95 5.80
CA ARG A 470 14.29 10.01 6.77
C ARG A 470 14.57 11.37 6.18
N PHE A 471 13.66 12.31 6.41
CA PHE A 471 13.89 13.75 6.29
C PHE A 471 14.12 14.33 7.68
N PHE A 472 14.92 15.38 7.83
CA PHE A 472 15.14 16.09 9.10
C PHE A 472 15.76 17.47 8.87
N THR A 473 15.69 18.34 9.89
CA THR A 473 16.32 19.66 9.83
C THR A 473 17.83 19.52 9.64
N LYS A 474 18.37 20.27 8.66
CA LYS A 474 19.78 20.30 8.30
C LYS A 474 20.67 20.61 9.51
N HIS A 475 21.80 19.93 9.62
CA HIS A 475 22.76 20.10 10.73
C HIS A 475 23.62 21.38 10.59
N LYS A 476 22.99 22.55 10.40
CA LYS A 476 23.67 23.85 10.33
C LYS A 476 22.93 24.87 11.20
N GLY A 477 23.48 25.20 12.36
CA GLY A 477 22.89 26.15 13.31
C GLY A 477 22.17 25.47 14.48
N HIS A 478 21.00 25.98 14.88
CA HIS A 478 20.20 25.38 15.94
C HIS A 478 19.51 24.12 15.43
N ILE A 479 19.82 22.97 16.04
CA ILE A 479 19.21 21.68 15.70
C ILE A 479 18.10 21.44 16.74
N PRO A 480 16.82 21.46 16.34
CA PRO A 480 15.72 21.15 17.25
C PRO A 480 15.83 19.71 17.77
N GLU A 481 15.22 19.43 18.91
CA GLU A 481 14.92 18.06 19.30
C GLU A 481 13.93 17.46 18.29
N ILE A 482 14.02 16.15 18.04
CA ILE A 482 13.22 15.52 16.98
C ILE A 482 11.72 15.66 17.26
N GLU A 483 11.34 15.62 18.54
CA GLU A 483 10.01 15.86 19.07
C GLU A 483 9.49 17.26 18.72
N ALA A 484 10.36 18.24 18.48
CA ALA A 484 10.01 19.59 18.03
C ALA A 484 10.36 19.85 16.54
N ASP A 485 10.97 18.89 15.85
CA ASP A 485 11.37 19.03 14.45
C ASP A 485 10.23 18.62 13.50
N PHE A 486 9.47 19.58 13.00
CA PHE A 486 8.40 19.31 12.02
C PHE A 486 8.93 18.81 10.66
N ARG A 487 10.24 18.96 10.38
CA ARG A 487 10.87 18.42 9.17
C ARG A 487 11.22 16.94 9.32
N PHE A 488 11.25 16.44 10.55
CA PHE A 488 11.48 15.02 10.80
C PHE A 488 10.30 14.19 10.32
N MET A 489 10.54 13.38 9.30
CA MET A 489 9.56 12.45 8.73
C MET A 489 10.27 11.16 8.35
N THR A 490 9.61 10.03 8.57
CA THR A 490 10.13 8.72 8.18
C THR A 490 9.34 8.20 6.99
N ASN A 491 10.02 7.69 5.98
CA ASN A 491 9.43 6.91 4.90
C ASN A 491 9.77 5.43 5.13
N ILE A 492 8.79 4.65 5.55
CA ILE A 492 8.87 3.20 5.68
C ILE A 492 8.62 2.61 4.30
N ILE A 493 9.63 1.92 3.77
CA ILE A 493 9.59 1.30 2.45
C ILE A 493 9.43 -0.21 2.65
N SER A 494 8.28 -0.74 2.23
CA SER A 494 8.04 -2.19 2.23
C SER A 494 8.81 -2.84 1.08
N SER A 495 9.39 -4.01 1.35
CA SER A 495 9.71 -4.96 0.28
C SER A 495 8.42 -5.65 -0.17
N ALA A 496 8.52 -6.47 -1.20
CA ALA A 496 7.42 -7.29 -1.64
C ALA A 496 7.02 -8.30 -0.57
N ILE A 497 5.72 -8.44 -0.32
CA ILE A 497 5.22 -9.51 0.57
C ILE A 497 5.19 -10.86 -0.16
N VAL A 498 5.04 -10.85 -1.48
CA VAL A 498 5.01 -12.07 -2.32
C VAL A 498 6.22 -12.15 -3.23
N ASN A 499 6.47 -11.10 -4.01
CA ASN A 499 7.45 -11.09 -5.11
C ASN A 499 8.89 -11.33 -4.65
N GLN A 500 9.76 -11.68 -5.58
CA GLN A 500 11.19 -11.84 -5.31
C GLN A 500 11.82 -10.47 -4.99
N PRO A 501 12.62 -10.36 -3.91
CA PRO A 501 13.40 -9.15 -3.64
C PRO A 501 14.54 -8.98 -4.68
N PRO A 502 15.08 -7.77 -4.84
CA PRO A 502 16.20 -7.56 -5.75
C PRO A 502 17.45 -8.32 -5.28
N PRO A 503 18.41 -8.62 -6.17
CA PRO A 503 19.64 -9.30 -5.80
C PRO A 503 20.41 -8.58 -4.68
N GLU A 504 21.06 -9.34 -3.78
CA GLU A 504 21.81 -8.77 -2.65
C GLU A 504 22.91 -7.77 -3.08
N ALA A 505 23.46 -7.95 -4.28
CA ALA A 505 24.41 -7.02 -4.88
C ALA A 505 23.83 -5.61 -5.07
N VAL A 506 22.56 -5.52 -5.51
CA VAL A 506 21.85 -4.25 -5.70
C VAL A 506 21.65 -3.56 -4.35
N ALA A 507 21.19 -4.30 -3.33
CA ALA A 507 21.04 -3.76 -1.98
C ALA A 507 22.36 -3.25 -1.37
N LYS A 508 23.48 -3.93 -1.64
CA LYS A 508 24.83 -3.49 -1.23
C LYS A 508 25.24 -2.21 -1.94
N LEU A 509 24.97 -2.09 -3.24
CA LEU A 509 25.27 -0.88 -4.01
C LEU A 509 24.46 0.31 -3.50
N ILE A 510 23.15 0.13 -3.28
CA ILE A 510 22.28 1.13 -2.67
C ILE A 510 22.82 1.55 -1.30
N SER A 511 23.23 0.59 -0.47
CA SER A 511 23.81 0.85 0.85
C SER A 511 25.13 1.60 0.80
N GLN A 512 25.96 1.38 -0.23
CA GLN A 512 27.23 2.08 -0.45
C GLN A 512 27.02 3.48 -1.06
N ALA A 513 25.99 3.62 -1.89
CA ALA A 513 25.61 4.87 -2.54
C ALA A 513 24.85 5.82 -1.61
N ASP A 514 24.30 5.32 -0.48
CA ASP A 514 23.61 6.16 0.50
C ASP A 514 24.55 7.16 1.18
N LYS A 515 24.13 8.42 1.17
CA LYS A 515 24.80 9.58 1.75
C LYS A 515 23.72 10.52 2.25
N ILE A 516 24.08 11.40 3.18
CA ILE A 516 23.22 12.54 3.51
C ILE A 516 23.14 13.45 2.28
N ARG A 517 21.90 13.79 1.89
CA ARG A 517 21.60 14.67 0.76
C ARG A 517 20.76 15.84 1.25
N GLU A 518 20.82 16.95 0.54
CA GLU A 518 19.97 18.12 0.81
C GLU A 518 18.76 18.05 -0.12
N LEU A 519 17.55 18.05 0.44
CA LEU A 519 16.32 18.23 -0.33
C LEU A 519 16.14 19.71 -0.71
N ASN A 520 16.40 20.59 0.27
CA ASN A 520 16.40 22.04 0.15
C ASN A 520 17.39 22.65 1.17
N ALA A 521 17.40 23.97 1.30
CA ALA A 521 18.36 24.68 2.17
C ALA A 521 18.29 24.27 3.66
N GLU A 522 17.14 23.79 4.13
CA GLU A 522 16.85 23.54 5.55
C GLU A 522 16.58 22.05 5.86
N THR A 523 16.45 21.19 4.85
CA THR A 523 16.06 19.78 5.01
C THR A 523 17.10 18.86 4.40
N GLU A 524 17.61 17.94 5.22
CA GLU A 524 18.45 16.83 4.81
C GLU A 524 17.65 15.53 4.74
N GLU A 525 18.14 14.58 3.93
CA GLU A 525 17.59 13.24 3.84
C GLU A 525 18.69 12.16 3.87
N THR A 526 18.37 10.99 4.41
CA THR A 526 19.21 9.78 4.29
C THR A 526 18.45 8.51 4.72
N PHE A 527 19.00 7.34 4.41
CA PHE A 527 18.51 6.10 4.99
C PHE A 527 18.92 5.89 6.45
N PHE A 528 18.00 5.26 7.19
CA PHE A 528 18.22 4.80 8.55
C PHE A 528 18.86 3.41 8.56
N ARG A 529 19.94 3.28 9.34
CA ARG A 529 20.63 2.00 9.57
C ARG A 529 19.90 1.13 10.58
N ILE A 530 18.73 0.59 10.20
CA ILE A 530 17.88 -0.26 11.04
C ILE A 530 18.26 -1.76 10.99
N PHE A 531 18.82 -2.24 9.87
CA PHE A 531 19.14 -3.66 9.67
C PHE A 531 20.54 -4.04 10.16
N ARG A 532 20.90 -3.65 11.38
CA ARG A 532 22.25 -3.91 11.92
C ARG A 532 22.45 -5.37 12.30
N GLU A 533 23.66 -5.88 12.05
CA GLU A 533 24.07 -7.22 12.48
C GLU A 533 24.15 -7.29 14.02
N ASP A 534 23.75 -8.44 14.59
CA ASP A 534 24.17 -8.77 15.95
C ASP A 534 25.64 -9.19 15.90
N SER A 535 26.42 -8.74 16.87
CA SER A 535 27.83 -9.12 17.03
C SER A 535 28.08 -10.64 17.20
N SER A 536 27.04 -11.49 17.17
CA SER A 536 27.11 -12.92 17.47
C SER A 536 26.77 -13.88 16.31
N LYS A 537 26.26 -13.42 15.14
CA LYS A 537 26.00 -14.32 13.97
C LYS A 537 26.17 -13.59 12.62
N ARG A 538 26.54 -14.36 11.57
CA ARG A 538 26.64 -13.95 10.16
C ARG A 538 25.35 -13.26 9.67
N GLY A 539 25.24 -11.95 9.81
CA GLY A 539 24.27 -11.16 9.08
C GLY A 539 24.76 -10.84 7.66
N PRO A 540 23.90 -10.29 6.78
CA PRO A 540 24.30 -9.84 5.46
C PRO A 540 25.18 -8.58 5.55
N LYS A 541 26.51 -8.79 5.47
CA LYS A 541 27.50 -7.72 5.53
C LYS A 541 27.23 -6.67 4.45
N GLY A 542 27.00 -5.43 4.86
CA GLY A 542 26.90 -4.28 3.95
C GLY A 542 25.48 -3.92 3.49
N THR A 543 24.43 -4.43 4.15
CA THR A 543 23.01 -4.15 3.83
C THR A 543 22.26 -3.45 4.99
N ALA A 544 22.99 -2.71 5.84
CA ALA A 544 22.46 -2.17 7.09
C ALA A 544 21.32 -1.15 6.93
N VAL A 545 21.11 -0.60 5.72
CA VAL A 545 20.07 0.38 5.39
C VAL A 545 18.98 -0.17 4.45
N ALA A 546 19.22 -1.31 3.82
CA ALA A 546 18.40 -1.84 2.74
C ALA A 546 18.40 -3.37 2.78
N MET A 547 17.25 -3.99 3.04
CA MET A 547 17.09 -5.41 3.25
C MET A 547 16.39 -6.06 2.03
N PRO A 548 17.11 -6.84 1.21
CA PRO A 548 16.57 -7.51 0.02
C PRO A 548 15.87 -8.81 0.42
N ARG A 549 14.81 -8.70 1.21
CA ARG A 549 14.00 -9.84 1.65
C ARG A 549 12.55 -9.41 1.78
N ARG A 550 11.66 -10.35 1.46
CA ARG A 550 10.23 -10.14 1.58
C ARG A 550 9.84 -9.73 3.00
N ASN A 551 8.83 -8.87 3.13
CA ASN A 551 8.39 -8.41 4.44
C ASN A 551 6.92 -7.97 4.45
N PHE A 552 6.48 -7.61 5.65
CA PHE A 552 5.37 -6.70 5.89
C PHE A 552 5.69 -5.85 7.13
N THR A 553 4.93 -4.80 7.38
CA THR A 553 5.17 -3.90 8.51
C THR A 553 3.97 -3.83 9.43
N ILE A 554 4.23 -3.75 10.74
CA ILE A 554 3.22 -3.50 11.78
C ILE A 554 3.46 -2.12 12.37
N ILE A 555 2.39 -1.33 12.50
CA ILE A 555 2.43 0.03 13.06
C ILE A 555 1.33 0.14 14.12
N THR A 556 1.71 0.48 15.35
CA THR A 556 0.79 0.63 16.47
C THR A 556 1.16 1.85 17.30
N GLU A 557 0.16 2.63 17.70
CA GLU A 557 0.36 3.71 18.66
C GLU A 557 0.63 3.14 20.07
N ASN A 558 1.64 3.68 20.73
CA ASN A 558 1.86 3.58 22.17
C ASN A 558 0.81 4.42 22.91
N SER A 559 -0.41 3.88 22.98
CA SER A 559 -1.60 4.62 23.42
C SER A 559 -1.44 5.31 24.78
N PRO A 560 -1.79 6.60 24.91
CA PRO A 560 -1.78 7.30 26.20
C PRO A 560 -2.73 6.70 27.24
N ASN A 561 -3.68 5.84 26.82
CA ASN A 561 -4.59 5.14 27.73
C ASN A 561 -4.00 3.85 28.31
N ASN A 562 -2.87 3.37 27.78
CA ASN A 562 -2.19 2.21 28.34
C ASN A 562 -1.77 2.50 29.79
N ARG A 563 -1.83 1.48 30.65
CA ARG A 563 -1.24 1.56 31.99
C ARG A 563 0.26 1.78 31.81
N GLY A 564 0.70 3.00 32.08
CA GLY A 564 1.94 3.53 31.55
C GLY A 564 3.17 2.68 31.79
N ARG A 565 4.14 2.82 30.87
CA ARG A 565 5.49 2.32 31.06
C ARG A 565 6.34 3.47 31.58
N ASP A 566 6.97 3.31 32.74
CA ASP A 566 8.06 4.20 33.14
C ASP A 566 9.17 4.13 32.09
N THR A 567 9.30 5.18 31.26
CA THR A 567 10.39 5.33 30.28
C THR A 567 11.71 5.75 30.94
N HIS A 568 11.76 5.83 32.28
CA HIS A 568 12.94 6.17 33.10
C HIS A 568 14.17 5.25 32.91
N GLY A 569 14.09 4.21 32.08
CA GLY A 569 15.15 3.22 31.86
C GLY A 569 16.09 3.44 30.66
N PHE A 570 15.74 4.27 29.67
CA PHE A 570 16.58 4.39 28.47
C PHE A 570 17.74 5.38 28.69
N LYS A 571 18.85 4.89 29.25
CA LYS A 571 20.12 5.62 29.22
C LYS A 571 20.76 5.49 27.84
N LEU A 572 20.71 6.56 27.04
CA LEU A 572 21.62 6.73 25.90
C LEU A 572 23.05 6.58 26.41
N SER A 573 23.88 5.78 25.72
CA SER A 573 25.32 5.93 25.94
C SER A 573 25.72 7.34 25.47
N LEU A 574 26.60 8.01 26.22
CA LEU A 574 27.12 9.34 25.87
C LEU A 574 27.63 9.40 24.41
N ARG A 575 28.13 8.28 23.88
CA ARG A 575 28.57 8.11 22.48
C ARG A 575 27.46 8.12 21.43
N GLN A 576 26.24 7.67 21.76
CA GLN A 576 25.09 7.73 20.86
C GLN A 576 24.49 9.14 20.82
N PHE A 577 24.45 9.82 21.97
CA PHE A 577 24.02 11.22 22.08
C PHE A 577 24.95 12.19 21.34
N LEU A 578 26.28 11.97 21.43
CA LEU A 578 27.29 12.85 20.83
C LEU A 578 27.47 12.67 19.30
N ALA A 579 26.71 11.79 18.66
CA ALA A 579 26.93 11.42 17.26
C ALA A 579 25.72 11.71 16.37
N LYS A 580 25.10 12.89 16.54
CA LYS A 580 24.05 13.44 15.66
C LYS A 580 24.59 13.60 14.22
N HIS A 581 24.57 12.49 13.50
CA HIS A 581 24.83 12.39 12.07
C HIS A 581 23.66 11.63 11.49
N GLY A 582 23.15 12.05 10.32
CA GLY A 582 21.95 11.52 9.69
C GLY A 582 21.84 9.99 9.62
N HIS A 583 22.94 9.23 9.65
CA HIS A 583 22.92 7.74 9.61
C HIS A 583 22.79 7.06 10.99
N ARG A 584 22.82 7.81 12.09
CA ARG A 584 22.72 7.31 13.47
C ARG A 584 21.32 7.62 14.05
N PRO A 585 20.97 7.06 15.22
CA PRO A 585 19.77 7.48 15.94
C PRO A 585 19.78 8.99 16.17
N LEU A 586 18.74 9.67 15.72
CA LEU A 586 18.53 11.11 15.90
C LEU A 586 17.80 11.41 17.22
N HIS A 587 17.11 10.41 17.77
CA HIS A 587 16.32 10.49 19.02
C HIS A 587 16.47 9.21 19.87
N LEU A 588 16.10 9.28 21.15
CA LEU A 588 16.16 8.18 22.12
C LEU A 588 15.35 6.96 21.69
N ALA A 589 14.18 7.16 21.09
CA ALA A 589 13.31 6.08 20.62
C ALA A 589 13.78 5.41 19.31
N GLU A 590 14.89 5.90 18.74
CA GLU A 590 15.64 5.17 17.70
C GLU A 590 16.85 4.42 18.29
N ALA A 591 17.10 4.53 19.61
CA ALA A 591 18.19 3.82 20.26
C ALA A 591 17.93 2.31 20.21
N ASN A 592 18.94 1.55 19.80
CA ASN A 592 18.84 0.11 19.56
C ASN A 592 17.81 -0.29 18.49
N ALA A 593 17.44 0.62 17.58
CA ALA A 593 16.64 0.26 16.41
C ALA A 593 17.20 -0.97 15.68
N GLY A 594 16.28 -1.80 15.19
CA GLY A 594 16.52 -3.14 14.69
C GLY A 594 15.95 -4.20 15.64
N ARG A 595 16.59 -5.37 15.70
CA ARG A 595 16.03 -6.57 16.36
C ARG A 595 15.88 -6.48 17.87
N ARG A 596 16.70 -5.64 18.51
CA ARG A 596 16.69 -5.44 19.96
C ARG A 596 15.77 -4.31 20.40
N HIS A 597 15.13 -3.64 19.44
CA HIS A 597 14.21 -2.56 19.75
C HIS A 597 12.95 -3.13 20.40
N ILE A 598 12.36 -2.39 21.35
CA ILE A 598 11.13 -2.81 22.03
C ILE A 598 9.97 -3.04 21.06
N ALA A 599 9.88 -2.20 20.01
CA ALA A 599 8.90 -2.33 18.93
C ALA A 599 9.03 -3.63 18.12
N ALA A 600 10.17 -4.35 18.20
CA ALA A 600 10.37 -5.65 17.57
C ALA A 600 10.04 -6.84 18.48
N SER A 601 9.51 -6.59 19.68
CA SER A 601 9.22 -7.60 20.70
C SER A 601 7.73 -7.67 21.03
N GLU A 602 7.33 -8.57 21.93
CA GLU A 602 5.98 -8.64 22.51
C GLU A 602 5.54 -7.35 23.25
N GLN A 603 6.42 -6.37 23.38
CA GLN A 603 6.16 -5.07 23.99
C GLN A 603 5.71 -4.00 22.96
N HIS A 604 5.62 -4.35 21.68
CA HIS A 604 5.13 -3.47 20.62
C HIS A 604 3.77 -2.85 20.98
N GLY A 605 3.66 -1.52 20.89
CA GLY A 605 2.42 -0.79 21.12
C GLY A 605 1.95 -0.75 22.58
N LYS A 606 2.78 -1.22 23.53
CA LYS A 606 2.45 -1.25 24.97
C LYS A 606 3.00 -0.03 25.74
N GLY A 607 3.67 0.90 25.07
CA GLY A 607 4.05 2.20 25.65
C GLY A 607 2.83 3.11 25.83
N ASN A 608 3.04 4.30 26.38
CA ASN A 608 1.97 5.26 26.68
C ASN A 608 2.30 6.73 26.41
N ASP A 609 3.32 6.98 25.59
CA ASP A 609 3.80 8.32 25.25
C ASP A 609 3.16 8.88 23.96
N GLY A 610 2.22 8.15 23.35
CA GLY A 610 1.56 8.50 22.10
C GLY A 610 2.43 8.32 20.86
N SER A 611 3.66 7.80 20.98
CA SER A 611 4.54 7.52 19.83
C SER A 611 4.01 6.36 18.96
N LEU A 612 4.54 6.18 17.75
CA LEU A 612 4.24 5.00 16.92
C LEU A 612 5.37 3.99 17.00
N ASP A 613 5.08 2.80 17.46
CA ASP A 613 5.95 1.64 17.30
C ASP A 613 5.81 1.10 15.88
N VAL A 614 6.95 0.88 15.22
CA VAL A 614 7.04 0.30 13.88
C VAL A 614 7.86 -0.97 13.96
N CYS A 615 7.36 -2.07 13.38
CA CYS A 615 8.07 -3.34 13.26
C CYS A 615 8.04 -3.85 11.83
N ILE A 616 9.20 -3.86 11.18
CA ILE A 616 9.38 -4.47 9.86
C ILE A 616 9.63 -5.98 10.06
N CYS A 617 8.66 -6.80 9.70
CA CYS A 617 8.70 -8.26 9.81
C CYS A 617 9.37 -8.86 8.58
N VAL A 618 10.68 -9.07 8.64
CA VAL A 618 11.51 -9.50 7.52
C VAL A 618 11.59 -11.02 7.46
N GLU A 619 11.40 -11.60 6.28
CA GLU A 619 11.52 -13.03 6.04
C GLU A 619 12.88 -13.60 6.50
N ILE A 620 12.83 -14.72 7.25
CA ILE A 620 14.04 -15.42 7.70
C ILE A 620 14.59 -16.32 6.58
N ASP A 621 13.70 -17.11 5.97
CA ASP A 621 14.01 -18.10 4.93
C ASP A 621 12.84 -18.21 3.95
N HIS A 622 13.10 -17.94 2.67
CA HIS A 622 12.10 -17.99 1.59
C HIS A 622 11.57 -19.40 1.30
N ARG A 623 12.33 -20.43 1.72
CA ARG A 623 11.95 -21.84 1.62
C ARG A 623 11.14 -22.32 2.82
N ASP A 624 10.95 -21.49 3.84
CA ASP A 624 10.06 -21.82 4.96
C ASP A 624 8.59 -21.68 4.55
N THR A 625 7.87 -22.79 4.49
CA THR A 625 6.45 -22.82 4.13
C THR A 625 5.56 -22.17 5.19
N TRP A 626 6.07 -21.95 6.41
CA TRP A 626 5.39 -21.22 7.48
C TRP A 626 5.60 -19.71 7.40
N GLY A 627 6.55 -19.23 6.58
CA GLY A 627 6.80 -17.81 6.36
C GLY A 627 7.26 -17.08 7.63
N LYS A 628 8.15 -17.68 8.43
CA LYS A 628 8.63 -17.04 9.66
C LYS A 628 9.40 -15.75 9.35
N THR A 629 9.14 -14.73 10.16
CA THR A 629 9.84 -13.44 10.08
C THR A 629 10.64 -13.12 11.33
N GLU A 630 11.65 -12.28 11.17
CA GLU A 630 12.40 -11.61 12.22
C GLU A 630 12.02 -10.12 12.23
N GLY A 631 11.65 -9.61 13.40
CA GLY A 631 11.21 -8.22 13.55
C GLY A 631 12.39 -7.24 13.64
N TYR A 632 12.30 -6.13 12.93
CA TYR A 632 13.21 -4.98 13.02
C TYR A 632 12.42 -3.74 13.40
N GLY A 633 12.64 -3.24 14.62
CA GLY A 633 11.78 -2.23 15.21
C GLY A 633 12.44 -0.87 15.40
N PHE A 634 11.62 0.17 15.45
CA PHE A 634 11.97 1.52 15.88
C PHE A 634 10.68 2.26 16.27
N THR A 635 10.81 3.43 16.91
CA THR A 635 9.64 4.20 17.36
C THR A 635 9.73 5.64 16.87
N ILE A 636 8.61 6.15 16.36
CA ILE A 636 8.45 7.50 15.81
C ILE A 636 7.77 8.38 16.87
N PRO A 637 8.43 9.43 17.39
CA PRO A 637 7.84 10.27 18.43
C PRO A 637 6.73 11.17 17.89
N VAL A 638 5.83 11.59 18.78
CA VAL A 638 4.88 12.67 18.50
C VAL A 638 5.61 13.97 18.15
N LEU A 639 4.93 14.87 17.44
CA LEU A 639 5.39 16.24 17.24
C LEU A 639 4.78 17.15 18.31
N ASP A 640 5.61 17.93 18.98
CA ASP A 640 5.25 19.02 19.88
C ASP A 640 5.90 20.32 19.40
N TYR A 641 5.24 20.95 18.41
CA TYR A 641 5.74 22.14 17.75
C TYR A 641 4.94 23.38 18.17
N HIS A 642 5.63 24.36 18.74
CA HIS A 642 5.05 25.63 19.22
C HIS A 642 5.49 26.84 18.38
N GLY A 643 6.14 26.61 17.24
CA GLY A 643 6.63 27.67 16.36
C GLY A 643 5.56 28.19 15.39
N PRO A 644 5.91 29.17 14.52
CA PRO A 644 4.99 29.66 13.51
C PRO A 644 4.69 28.58 12.46
N ALA A 645 3.51 28.63 11.85
CA ALA A 645 3.22 27.81 10.68
C ALA A 645 4.32 28.03 9.61
N ALA A 646 4.86 26.94 9.06
CA ALA A 646 5.84 27.02 7.98
C ALA A 646 5.12 27.47 6.69
N GLN A 647 5.60 28.56 6.08
CA GLN A 647 5.04 29.15 4.86
C GLN A 647 5.24 28.24 3.64
#